data_AF-A0A5C7MWS0-F1
#
_entry.id   AF-A0A5C7MWS0-F1
#
_cell.length_a   1.000
_cell.length_b   1.000
_cell.length_c   1.000
_cell.angle_alpha   90.00
_cell.angle_beta   90.00
_cell.angle_gamma   90.00
#
_symmetry.space_group_name_H-M   'P 1'
#
loop_
_entity.id
_entity.type
_entity.pdbx_description
1 polymer ?
#
loop_
_entity_poly.entity_id
_entity_poly.type
_entity_poly.pdbx_seq_one_letter_code
_entity_poly.pdbx_strand_id
1 'polypeptide(L)'
;MRVVIVLMAVLLVAGCSVEKKALKSFNRGEYQNTINLLKGSKTANSGRANFLIAESYRLSNRLKEAEEYYEKAGGRGFDKDTIQFYHSQALKANGKYEEAQKELQELQARTTNEALKDRAAAELNGLTYLNNLRQKTSYYRVKNLELLNTPASEYSPAYLNNELYYTSSRGNGKIYSATGTPYTNIYKVASRGANVDMATVAPLPPSINTENVNNGTVAFSPDGKMMLFGKGNTGRKKGTEDVDLYMARYRNGQWGDPQIITGSVNTPKSWDSTPAFSPDGRTVYFASNREGGYGGTDIYAAQIDSRGRFSRVRNLGPEINTPGNEMFPYVAEDAKFYFASDAHPGFGGLDLFVVKRLNGKTTIENLGEPVNSTGDDFGIFLVRPDRGFFVSNREGGKGDDDVYTFVNEDPDLRVVNYYLAGVTYTPDKSGKFQILPNTKVSLIDANSNVMQDYVTGNDGKFLFRVYENENYNLIGEQDGYLVKRQTYTTLGKSVDPKTLTELITNITLDTIVVLDKIEINKVFRLENIYFEFDSVRITSVAAKELDKLVQLLIDNPEIKIEMGSHTDSVGSNTYNYELSKGRAESTVRYLVEHGISQERLTARGYGEEKPIARNTNPDGTDNPKGRDMNRRTEFKILEVRERVKPVEEEVEPEFDEDKYFKKDGG
;
A
#
# COMPACT_ATOMS: atom_id res chain seq x y z
N MET A 1 -1.19 -8.94 -16.61
CA MET A 1 -2.11 -9.96 -17.18
C MET A 1 -1.75 -10.30 -18.63
N ARG A 2 -1.13 -11.46 -18.91
CA ARG A 2 -0.95 -11.95 -20.30
C ARG A 2 -2.33 -12.39 -20.81
N VAL A 3 -2.86 -11.72 -21.83
CA VAL A 3 -4.01 -12.21 -22.60
C VAL A 3 -3.65 -13.61 -23.11
N VAL A 4 -4.37 -14.62 -22.63
CA VAL A 4 -4.26 -16.00 -23.13
C VAL A 4 -4.88 -16.02 -24.53
N ILE A 5 -4.05 -15.81 -25.56
CA ILE A 5 -4.46 -16.00 -26.95
C ILE A 5 -4.48 -17.50 -27.23
N VAL A 6 -5.67 -18.08 -27.26
CA VAL A 6 -5.88 -19.45 -27.79
C VAL A 6 -5.71 -19.39 -29.31
N LEU A 7 -4.55 -19.85 -29.81
CA LEU A 7 -4.22 -19.84 -31.24
C LEU A 7 -4.27 -21.28 -31.77
N MET A 8 -5.38 -21.65 -32.41
CA MET A 8 -5.46 -22.90 -33.18
C MET A 8 -4.69 -22.75 -34.50
N ALA A 9 -3.76 -23.67 -34.73
CA ALA A 9 -2.91 -23.73 -35.91
C ALA A 9 -3.69 -24.24 -37.15
N VAL A 10 -3.55 -23.54 -38.29
CA VAL A 10 -3.58 -24.15 -39.63
C VAL A 10 -2.58 -23.41 -40.53
N LEU A 11 -1.75 -24.19 -41.23
CA LEU A 11 -0.66 -23.77 -42.11
C LEU A 11 -1.13 -23.20 -43.47
N LEU A 12 -0.38 -22.18 -43.90
CA LEU A 12 0.08 -21.80 -45.26
C LEU A 12 -0.95 -21.38 -46.33
N VAL A 13 -0.83 -20.13 -46.83
CA VAL A 13 -0.25 -19.78 -48.16
C VAL A 13 0.32 -18.33 -48.15
N ALA A 14 1.61 -18.19 -48.50
CA ALA A 14 2.30 -17.04 -49.15
C ALA A 14 2.20 -15.56 -48.68
N GLY A 15 1.75 -15.22 -47.46
CA GLY A 15 1.89 -13.86 -46.88
C GLY A 15 3.14 -13.62 -45.99
N CYS A 16 4.06 -14.58 -45.92
CA CYS A 16 4.59 -15.08 -44.63
C CYS A 16 5.93 -14.57 -44.07
N SER A 17 6.60 -13.52 -44.60
CA SER A 17 7.90 -13.09 -44.01
C SER A 17 7.82 -11.85 -43.12
N VAL A 18 7.13 -10.78 -43.56
CA VAL A 18 7.09 -9.50 -42.82
C VAL A 18 6.18 -9.60 -41.60
N GLU A 19 4.97 -10.17 -41.74
CA GLU A 19 4.05 -10.35 -40.60
C GLU A 19 4.62 -11.24 -39.51
N LYS A 20 5.37 -12.30 -39.89
CA LYS A 20 6.05 -13.17 -38.92
C LYS A 20 7.15 -12.43 -38.17
N LYS A 21 7.90 -11.55 -38.85
CA LYS A 21 8.90 -10.67 -38.23
C LYS A 21 8.24 -9.64 -37.31
N ALA A 22 7.17 -9.00 -37.76
CA ALA A 22 6.40 -8.04 -36.97
C ALA A 22 5.82 -8.68 -35.70
N LEU A 23 5.22 -9.87 -35.80
CA LEU A 23 4.71 -10.58 -34.62
C LEU A 23 5.83 -10.96 -33.64
N LYS A 24 7.00 -11.37 -34.15
CA LYS A 24 8.17 -11.65 -33.30
C LYS A 24 8.68 -10.38 -32.60
N SER A 25 8.69 -9.25 -33.31
CA SER A 25 9.03 -7.92 -32.78
C SER A 25 8.04 -7.52 -31.68
N PHE A 26 6.75 -7.64 -31.95
CA PHE A 26 5.65 -7.35 -31.02
C PHE A 26 5.77 -8.15 -29.72
N ASN A 27 5.98 -9.46 -29.83
CA ASN A 27 6.12 -10.34 -28.67
C ASN A 27 7.37 -10.06 -27.81
N ARG A 28 8.31 -9.26 -28.31
CA ARG A 28 9.50 -8.81 -27.57
C ARG A 28 9.34 -7.40 -27.00
N GLY A 29 8.16 -6.78 -27.16
CA GLY A 29 7.94 -5.38 -26.78
C GLY A 29 8.60 -4.38 -27.72
N GLU A 30 9.09 -4.80 -28.89
CA GLU A 30 9.69 -3.91 -29.89
C GLU A 30 8.56 -3.25 -30.73
N TYR A 31 7.71 -2.45 -30.07
CA TYR A 31 6.48 -1.89 -30.64
C TYR A 31 6.73 -0.91 -31.80
N GLN A 32 7.67 0.03 -31.68
CA GLN A 32 8.01 0.92 -32.80
C GLN A 32 8.54 0.13 -34.01
N ASN A 33 9.38 -0.87 -33.77
CA ASN A 33 9.87 -1.73 -34.85
C ASN A 33 8.72 -2.48 -35.53
N THR A 34 7.74 -2.96 -34.76
CA THR A 34 6.52 -3.61 -35.27
C THR A 34 5.73 -2.67 -36.18
N ILE A 35 5.51 -1.43 -35.74
CA ILE A 35 4.80 -0.40 -36.51
C ILE A 35 5.52 -0.14 -37.84
N ASN A 36 6.84 0.07 -37.80
CA ASN A 36 7.66 0.34 -38.99
C ASN A 36 7.59 -0.83 -39.99
N LEU A 37 7.69 -2.07 -39.51
CA LEU A 37 7.61 -3.27 -40.34
C LEU A 37 6.26 -3.40 -41.04
N LEU A 38 5.16 -3.12 -40.35
CA LEU A 38 3.81 -3.32 -40.88
C LEU A 38 3.38 -2.18 -41.81
N LYS A 39 3.65 -0.92 -41.46
CA LYS A 39 3.34 0.25 -42.30
C LYS A 39 4.08 0.22 -43.64
N GLY A 40 5.30 -0.32 -43.67
CA GLY A 40 6.08 -0.51 -44.90
C GLY A 40 5.71 -1.74 -45.73
N SER A 41 4.68 -2.51 -45.35
CA SER A 41 4.39 -3.81 -45.95
C SER A 41 3.23 -3.75 -46.96
N LYS A 42 3.17 -4.72 -47.91
CA LYS A 42 2.05 -4.85 -48.84
C LYS A 42 0.71 -5.19 -48.15
N THR A 43 0.74 -5.66 -46.90
CA THR A 43 -0.44 -6.00 -46.11
C THR A 43 -0.77 -4.94 -45.05
N ALA A 44 -0.20 -3.72 -45.17
CA ALA A 44 -0.37 -2.63 -44.22
C ALA A 44 -1.84 -2.32 -43.87
N ASN A 45 -2.76 -2.53 -44.82
CA ASN A 45 -4.19 -2.27 -44.64
C ASN A 45 -5.02 -3.50 -44.25
N SER A 46 -4.39 -4.65 -43.96
CA SER A 46 -5.12 -5.84 -43.49
C SER A 46 -5.60 -5.63 -42.05
N GLY A 47 -6.77 -6.19 -41.69
CA GLY A 47 -7.31 -6.08 -40.33
C GLY A 47 -6.35 -6.61 -39.25
N ARG A 48 -5.52 -7.61 -39.58
CA ARG A 48 -4.45 -8.11 -38.71
C ARG A 48 -3.31 -7.12 -38.53
N ALA A 49 -2.86 -6.49 -39.60
CA ALA A 49 -1.79 -5.48 -39.52
C ALA A 49 -2.26 -4.28 -38.70
N ASN A 50 -3.49 -3.79 -38.96
CA ASN A 50 -4.11 -2.71 -38.19
C ASN A 50 -4.23 -3.07 -36.70
N PHE A 51 -4.67 -4.28 -36.35
CA PHE A 51 -4.70 -4.74 -34.96
C PHE A 51 -3.32 -4.67 -34.28
N LEU A 52 -2.28 -5.21 -34.93
CA LEU A 52 -0.94 -5.20 -34.36
C LEU A 52 -0.34 -3.79 -34.26
N ILE A 53 -0.67 -2.90 -35.21
CA ILE A 53 -0.27 -1.48 -35.14
C ILE A 53 -0.99 -0.79 -33.99
N ALA A 54 -2.30 -0.97 -33.85
CA ALA A 54 -3.11 -0.38 -32.78
C ALA A 54 -2.61 -0.83 -31.39
N GLU A 55 -2.41 -2.14 -31.20
CA GLU A 55 -1.86 -2.67 -29.95
C GLU A 55 -0.43 -2.20 -29.69
N SER A 56 0.39 -2.03 -30.74
CA SER A 56 1.74 -1.48 -30.58
C SER A 56 1.68 -0.03 -30.09
N TYR A 57 0.78 0.78 -30.63
CA TYR A 57 0.54 2.14 -30.16
C TYR A 57 0.04 2.16 -28.71
N ARG A 58 -0.99 1.38 -28.37
CA ARG A 58 -1.52 1.27 -27.00
C ARG A 58 -0.47 0.82 -25.98
N LEU A 59 0.25 -0.26 -26.25
CA LEU A 59 1.25 -0.84 -25.32
C LEU A 59 2.54 -0.03 -25.20
N SER A 60 2.70 1.02 -26.01
CA SER A 60 3.81 1.98 -25.91
C SER A 60 3.34 3.38 -25.55
N ASN A 61 2.19 3.48 -24.88
CA ASN A 61 1.61 4.71 -24.34
C ASN A 61 1.26 5.79 -25.39
N ARG A 62 0.83 5.36 -26.58
CA ARG A 62 0.48 6.22 -27.72
C ARG A 62 -0.94 5.95 -28.19
N LEU A 63 -1.85 5.98 -27.23
CA LEU A 63 -3.22 5.50 -27.42
C LEU A 63 -4.02 6.35 -28.43
N LYS A 64 -3.72 7.65 -28.52
CA LYS A 64 -4.34 8.57 -29.48
C LYS A 64 -4.15 8.10 -30.92
N GLU A 65 -2.94 7.66 -31.26
CA GLU A 65 -2.61 7.15 -32.60
C GLU A 65 -3.22 5.79 -32.90
N ALA A 66 -3.68 5.05 -31.89
CA ALA A 66 -4.26 3.73 -32.07
C ALA A 66 -5.69 3.76 -32.63
N GLU A 67 -6.42 4.87 -32.47
CA GLU A 67 -7.85 4.99 -32.80
C GLU A 67 -8.16 4.51 -34.24
N GLU A 68 -7.55 5.15 -35.24
CA GLU A 68 -7.80 4.83 -36.65
C GLU A 68 -7.42 3.39 -37.03
N TYR A 69 -6.51 2.77 -36.28
CA TYR A 69 -6.09 1.40 -36.51
C TYR A 69 -7.03 0.40 -35.86
N TYR A 70 -7.58 0.70 -34.68
CA TYR A 70 -8.63 -0.14 -34.08
C TYR A 70 -9.91 -0.13 -34.91
N GLU A 71 -10.30 1.01 -35.47
CA GLU A 71 -11.46 1.11 -36.38
C GLU A 71 -11.33 0.11 -37.56
N LYS A 72 -10.11 -0.05 -38.07
CA LYS A 72 -9.79 -0.92 -39.22
C LYS A 72 -9.29 -2.30 -38.80
N ALA A 73 -9.24 -2.61 -37.51
CA ALA A 73 -8.72 -3.86 -36.97
C ALA A 73 -9.74 -5.00 -37.06
N GLY A 74 -9.22 -6.23 -37.16
CA GLY A 74 -10.04 -7.43 -37.06
C GLY A 74 -9.64 -8.52 -38.05
N GLY A 75 -10.61 -9.38 -38.38
CA GLY A 75 -10.41 -10.57 -39.21
C GLY A 75 -10.54 -11.86 -38.40
N ARG A 76 -10.32 -12.99 -39.07
CA ARG A 76 -10.51 -14.32 -38.47
C ARG A 76 -9.51 -14.55 -37.33
N GLY A 77 -10.01 -14.89 -36.14
CA GLY A 77 -9.19 -15.24 -34.97
C GLY A 77 -8.84 -14.07 -34.04
N PHE A 78 -9.37 -12.87 -34.27
CA PHE A 78 -9.28 -11.74 -33.34
C PHE A 78 -10.56 -11.58 -32.55
N ASP A 79 -10.43 -11.24 -31.27
CA ASP A 79 -11.56 -10.94 -30.40
C ASP A 79 -12.10 -9.54 -30.69
N LYS A 80 -13.31 -9.49 -31.26
CA LYS A 80 -13.98 -8.24 -31.61
C LYS A 80 -14.37 -7.42 -30.38
N ASP A 81 -14.67 -8.08 -29.27
CA ASP A 81 -15.12 -7.41 -28.06
C ASP A 81 -13.95 -6.65 -27.42
N THR A 82 -12.77 -7.28 -27.35
CA THR A 82 -11.53 -6.62 -26.92
C THR A 82 -11.13 -5.47 -27.85
N ILE A 83 -11.26 -5.63 -29.16
CA ILE A 83 -10.98 -4.54 -30.12
C ILE A 83 -11.92 -3.35 -29.88
N GLN A 84 -13.23 -3.60 -29.75
CA GLN A 84 -14.22 -2.56 -29.47
C GLN A 84 -13.95 -1.86 -28.14
N PHE A 85 -13.57 -2.61 -27.11
CA PHE A 85 -13.19 -2.02 -25.82
C PHE A 85 -12.00 -1.06 -25.96
N TYR A 86 -10.90 -1.49 -26.59
CA TYR A 86 -9.72 -0.63 -26.73
C TYR A 86 -9.91 0.51 -27.75
N HIS A 87 -10.78 0.34 -28.74
CA HIS A 87 -11.19 1.44 -29.61
C HIS A 87 -11.89 2.53 -28.81
N SER A 88 -12.83 2.16 -27.92
CA SER A 88 -13.50 3.14 -27.05
C SER A 88 -12.52 3.89 -26.14
N GLN A 89 -11.46 3.23 -25.64
CA GLN A 89 -10.41 3.91 -24.88
C GLN A 89 -9.60 4.88 -25.76
N ALA A 90 -9.30 4.52 -27.00
CA ALA A 90 -8.64 5.42 -27.95
C ALA A 90 -9.50 6.64 -28.34
N LEU A 91 -10.81 6.42 -28.53
CA LEU A 91 -11.79 7.50 -28.73
C LEU A 91 -11.79 8.46 -27.54
N LYS A 92 -11.78 7.96 -26.28
CA LYS A 92 -11.66 8.81 -25.08
C LYS A 92 -10.37 9.63 -25.09
N ALA A 93 -9.22 9.02 -25.39
CA ALA A 93 -7.93 9.71 -25.45
C ALA A 93 -7.90 10.85 -26.49
N ASN A 94 -8.70 10.74 -27.55
CA ASN A 94 -8.92 11.79 -28.56
C ASN A 94 -10.10 12.72 -28.23
N GLY A 95 -10.67 12.66 -27.02
CA GLY A 95 -11.77 13.52 -26.56
C GLY A 95 -13.14 13.18 -27.15
N LYS A 96 -13.29 12.06 -27.86
CA LYS A 96 -14.54 11.60 -28.50
C LYS A 96 -15.41 10.80 -27.54
N TYR A 97 -15.79 11.43 -26.42
CA TYR A 97 -16.49 10.77 -25.31
C TYR A 97 -17.86 10.19 -25.70
N GLU A 98 -18.61 10.86 -26.55
CA GLU A 98 -19.96 10.40 -26.98
C GLU A 98 -19.87 9.12 -27.83
N GLU A 99 -18.87 9.04 -28.71
CA GLU A 99 -18.61 7.85 -29.54
C GLU A 99 -18.14 6.69 -28.67
N ALA A 100 -17.19 6.94 -27.75
CA ALA A 100 -16.74 5.95 -26.79
C ALA A 100 -17.88 5.41 -25.92
N GLN A 101 -18.77 6.29 -25.43
CA GLN A 101 -19.93 5.90 -24.64
C GLN A 101 -20.83 4.93 -25.41
N LYS A 102 -21.10 5.23 -26.70
CA LYS A 102 -21.91 4.37 -27.55
C LYS A 102 -21.28 2.99 -27.72
N GLU A 103 -19.99 2.92 -28.02
CA GLU A 103 -19.29 1.63 -28.18
C GLU A 103 -19.31 0.79 -26.90
N LEU A 104 -19.11 1.43 -25.75
CA LEU A 104 -19.15 0.76 -24.44
C LEU A 104 -20.55 0.23 -24.10
N GLN A 105 -21.61 0.99 -24.40
CA GLN A 105 -22.99 0.55 -24.20
C GLN A 105 -23.34 -0.65 -25.08
N GLU A 106 -22.95 -0.61 -26.36
CA GLU A 106 -23.14 -1.73 -27.29
C GLU A 106 -22.34 -2.96 -26.85
N LEU A 107 -21.09 -2.78 -26.43
CA LEU A 107 -20.24 -3.84 -25.91
C LEU A 107 -20.85 -4.48 -24.66
N GLN A 108 -21.23 -3.68 -23.66
CA GLN A 108 -21.81 -4.15 -22.40
C GLN A 108 -23.10 -4.94 -22.61
N ALA A 109 -23.93 -4.54 -23.58
CA ALA A 109 -25.19 -5.22 -23.90
C ALA A 109 -24.99 -6.55 -24.63
N ARG A 110 -23.91 -6.71 -25.41
CA ARG A 110 -23.71 -7.85 -26.31
C ARG A 110 -22.69 -8.87 -25.80
N THR A 111 -21.64 -8.43 -25.11
CA THR A 111 -20.53 -9.30 -24.73
C THR A 111 -20.99 -10.38 -23.75
N THR A 112 -20.47 -11.59 -23.93
CA THR A 112 -20.65 -12.70 -22.97
C THR A 112 -19.45 -12.85 -22.04
N ASN A 113 -18.42 -12.00 -22.20
CA ASN A 113 -17.26 -11.97 -21.33
C ASN A 113 -17.56 -11.06 -20.14
N GLU A 114 -17.88 -11.64 -18.99
CA GLU A 114 -18.24 -10.89 -17.77
C GLU A 114 -17.13 -9.92 -17.34
N ALA A 115 -15.85 -10.27 -17.49
CA ALA A 115 -14.76 -9.35 -17.15
C ALA A 115 -14.73 -8.11 -18.07
N LEU A 116 -14.99 -8.28 -19.37
CA LEU A 116 -15.11 -7.13 -20.28
C LEU A 116 -16.39 -6.32 -20.02
N LYS A 117 -17.47 -6.98 -19.62
CA LYS A 117 -18.72 -6.31 -19.25
C LYS A 117 -18.56 -5.42 -18.03
N ASP A 118 -17.87 -5.91 -16.99
CA ASP A 118 -17.55 -5.15 -15.78
C ASP A 118 -16.62 -3.97 -16.08
N ARG A 119 -15.60 -4.17 -16.93
CA ARG A 119 -14.74 -3.08 -17.38
C ARG A 119 -15.50 -2.03 -18.19
N ALA A 120 -16.37 -2.44 -19.10
CA ALA A 120 -17.22 -1.52 -19.84
C ALA A 120 -18.17 -0.74 -18.92
N ALA A 121 -18.72 -1.39 -17.90
CA ALA A 121 -19.55 -0.74 -16.88
C ALA A 121 -18.75 0.32 -16.09
N ALA A 122 -17.53 0.00 -15.68
CA ALA A 122 -16.66 0.93 -14.96
C ALA A 122 -16.33 2.17 -15.81
N GLU A 123 -16.00 1.98 -17.09
CA GLU A 123 -15.74 3.07 -18.03
C GLU A 123 -16.98 3.97 -18.24
N LEU A 124 -18.18 3.37 -18.40
CA LEU A 124 -19.44 4.13 -18.52
C LEU A 124 -19.77 4.93 -17.26
N ASN A 125 -19.52 4.35 -16.08
CA ASN A 125 -19.65 5.06 -14.81
C ASN A 125 -18.66 6.24 -14.73
N GLY A 126 -17.43 6.04 -15.22
CA GLY A 126 -16.43 7.09 -15.38
C GLY A 126 -16.90 8.25 -16.25
N LEU A 127 -17.43 7.96 -17.44
CA LEU A 127 -17.99 8.97 -18.35
C LEU A 127 -19.15 9.75 -17.73
N THR A 128 -19.98 9.09 -16.92
CA THR A 128 -21.07 9.76 -16.18
C THR A 128 -20.49 10.68 -15.09
N TYR A 129 -19.47 10.21 -14.37
CA TYR A 129 -18.80 10.96 -13.31
C TYR A 129 -18.08 12.22 -13.83
N LEU A 130 -17.56 12.19 -15.06
CA LEU A 130 -16.91 13.34 -15.69
C LEU A 130 -17.77 14.61 -15.71
N ASN A 131 -19.09 14.47 -15.90
CA ASN A 131 -20.00 15.61 -15.88
C ASN A 131 -20.01 16.31 -14.51
N ASN A 132 -19.87 15.56 -13.43
CA ASN A 132 -19.78 16.12 -12.08
C ASN A 132 -18.41 16.77 -11.85
N LEU A 133 -17.33 16.15 -12.35
CA LEU A 133 -15.98 16.72 -12.24
C LEU A 133 -15.86 18.07 -12.95
N ARG A 134 -16.42 18.19 -14.16
CA ARG A 134 -16.42 19.45 -14.93
C ARG A 134 -17.19 20.59 -14.26
N GLN A 135 -18.12 20.28 -13.36
CA GLN A 135 -18.88 21.28 -12.61
C GLN A 135 -18.17 21.73 -11.32
N LYS A 136 -17.14 20.99 -10.88
CA LYS A 136 -16.42 21.30 -9.65
C LYS A 136 -15.55 22.54 -9.86
N THR A 137 -15.65 23.51 -8.95
CA THR A 137 -14.74 24.65 -8.93
C THR A 137 -13.32 24.18 -8.72
N SER A 138 -12.42 24.56 -9.63
CA SER A 138 -10.99 24.31 -9.51
C SER A 138 -10.27 25.59 -9.12
N TYR A 139 -9.37 25.47 -8.14
CA TYR A 139 -8.47 26.54 -7.73
C TYR A 139 -7.04 26.34 -8.27
N TYR A 140 -6.85 25.30 -9.10
CA TYR A 140 -5.56 25.03 -9.70
C TYR A 140 -5.35 25.92 -10.93
N ARG A 141 -4.14 26.48 -11.03
CA ARG A 141 -3.61 27.05 -12.27
C ARG A 141 -2.37 26.28 -12.66
N VAL A 142 -2.30 25.83 -13.90
CA VAL A 142 -1.20 25.02 -14.44
C VAL A 142 -0.47 25.78 -15.54
N LYS A 143 0.82 25.51 -15.70
CA LYS A 143 1.65 26.06 -16.77
C LYS A 143 2.69 25.03 -17.24
N ASN A 144 2.90 24.92 -18.54
CA ASN A 144 4.00 24.12 -19.11
C ASN A 144 5.35 24.70 -18.66
N LEU A 145 6.30 23.85 -18.26
CA LEU A 145 7.65 24.26 -17.89
C LEU A 145 8.55 24.35 -19.15
N GLU A 146 8.17 25.22 -20.08
CA GLU A 146 8.68 25.28 -21.47
C GLU A 146 10.21 25.36 -21.61
N LEU A 147 10.88 25.98 -20.63
CA LEU A 147 12.34 26.09 -20.59
C LEU A 147 13.00 24.73 -20.39
N LEU A 148 12.41 23.87 -19.55
CA LEU A 148 12.94 22.54 -19.25
C LEU A 148 12.63 21.54 -20.37
N ASN A 149 11.41 21.61 -20.88
CA ASN A 149 10.87 20.65 -21.84
C ASN A 149 11.55 20.78 -23.22
N THR A 150 11.54 19.69 -23.97
CA THR A 150 12.12 19.53 -25.31
C THR A 150 11.12 18.77 -26.19
N PRO A 151 11.41 18.53 -27.48
CA PRO A 151 10.59 17.60 -28.28
C PRO A 151 10.64 16.13 -27.83
N ALA A 152 11.48 15.81 -26.84
CA ALA A 152 11.59 14.48 -26.25
C ALA A 152 10.56 14.31 -25.11
N SER A 153 10.66 13.21 -24.36
CA SER A 153 9.88 13.01 -23.14
C SER A 153 10.67 13.58 -21.94
N GLU A 154 10.00 14.29 -21.05
CA GLU A 154 10.47 14.83 -19.78
C GLU A 154 9.45 14.48 -18.67
N TYR A 155 9.81 13.60 -17.75
CA TYR A 155 8.85 13.09 -16.76
C TYR A 155 9.47 12.75 -15.40
N SER A 156 8.61 12.39 -14.44
CA SER A 156 8.94 12.10 -13.04
C SER A 156 9.80 13.18 -12.37
N PRO A 157 9.23 14.38 -12.13
CA PRO A 157 9.90 15.40 -11.36
C PRO A 157 10.10 14.94 -9.91
N ALA A 158 11.30 15.15 -9.37
CA ALA A 158 11.59 15.01 -7.95
C ALA A 158 12.50 16.15 -7.50
N TYR A 159 12.25 16.73 -6.34
CA TYR A 159 13.01 17.89 -5.86
C TYR A 159 13.85 17.53 -4.64
N LEU A 160 15.13 17.86 -4.67
CA LEU A 160 16.05 17.68 -3.54
C LEU A 160 17.11 18.78 -3.57
N ASN A 161 17.36 19.45 -2.44
CA ASN A 161 18.45 20.41 -2.27
C ASN A 161 18.51 21.53 -3.35
N ASN A 162 17.37 22.09 -3.74
CA ASN A 162 17.25 23.09 -4.82
C ASN A 162 17.67 22.59 -6.20
N GLU A 163 17.64 21.28 -6.42
CA GLU A 163 17.76 20.67 -7.73
C GLU A 163 16.45 19.95 -8.07
N LEU A 164 15.97 20.17 -9.28
CA LEU A 164 14.91 19.37 -9.87
C LEU A 164 15.56 18.22 -10.65
N TYR A 165 15.24 17.00 -10.25
CA TYR A 165 15.58 15.77 -10.95
C TYR A 165 14.40 15.36 -11.82
N TYR A 166 14.68 14.84 -13.00
CA TYR A 166 13.68 14.38 -13.95
C TYR A 166 14.28 13.35 -14.90
N THR A 167 13.43 12.53 -15.48
CA THR A 167 13.80 11.56 -16.50
C THR A 167 13.61 12.18 -17.87
N SER A 168 14.54 11.94 -18.80
CA SER A 168 14.38 12.45 -20.17
C SER A 168 14.99 11.55 -21.25
N SER A 169 14.33 11.51 -22.40
CA SER A 169 14.79 10.89 -23.64
C SER A 169 15.53 11.87 -24.57
N ARG A 170 15.91 13.07 -24.10
CA ARG A 170 16.63 14.12 -24.88
C ARG A 170 18.03 13.73 -25.38
N GLY A 171 18.54 12.56 -24.99
CA GLY A 171 19.87 12.10 -25.40
C GLY A 171 19.94 11.83 -26.90
N ASN A 172 21.16 11.76 -27.45
CA ASN A 172 21.41 11.42 -28.86
C ASN A 172 21.88 9.97 -29.06
N GLY A 173 21.60 9.11 -28.08
CA GLY A 173 22.03 7.71 -28.06
C GLY A 173 21.21 6.80 -28.98
N LYS A 174 21.37 5.49 -28.78
CA LYS A 174 20.62 4.47 -29.51
C LYS A 174 19.11 4.64 -29.32
N ILE A 175 18.35 4.41 -30.38
CA ILE A 175 16.89 4.40 -30.33
C ILE A 175 16.39 3.12 -29.66
N TYR A 176 15.53 3.28 -28.67
CA TYR A 176 14.82 2.21 -28.01
C TYR A 176 13.70 1.69 -28.91
N SER A 177 13.72 0.39 -29.21
CA SER A 177 12.84 -0.22 -30.20
C SER A 177 11.37 -0.31 -29.78
N ALA A 178 11.05 -0.11 -28.50
CA ALA A 178 9.67 -0.08 -28.03
C ALA A 178 8.99 1.25 -28.37
N THR A 179 9.61 2.37 -27.99
CA THR A 179 9.02 3.71 -28.10
C THR A 179 9.39 4.42 -29.40
N GLY A 180 10.57 4.13 -29.96
CA GLY A 180 11.11 4.91 -31.09
C GLY A 180 11.88 6.15 -30.67
N THR A 181 12.10 6.35 -29.36
CA THR A 181 12.86 7.46 -28.78
C THR A 181 14.23 6.98 -28.29
N PRO A 182 15.21 7.88 -28.06
CA PRO A 182 16.46 7.54 -27.39
C PRO A 182 16.21 6.96 -25.98
N TYR A 183 17.10 6.09 -25.51
CA TYR A 183 17.04 5.57 -24.13
C TYR A 183 17.01 6.70 -23.10
N THR A 184 16.17 6.55 -22.07
CA THR A 184 15.99 7.56 -21.03
C THR A 184 17.14 7.58 -20.03
N ASN A 185 17.48 8.78 -19.58
CA ASN A 185 18.44 9.03 -18.51
C ASN A 185 17.81 9.96 -17.47
N ILE A 186 18.35 9.90 -16.25
CA ILE A 186 18.01 10.83 -15.18
C ILE A 186 18.90 12.05 -15.30
N TYR A 187 18.29 13.23 -15.31
CA TYR A 187 18.94 14.53 -15.33
C TYR A 187 18.64 15.30 -14.06
N LYS A 188 19.45 16.31 -13.79
CA LYS A 188 19.21 17.31 -12.76
C LYS A 188 19.43 18.70 -13.30
N VAL A 189 18.73 19.67 -12.71
CA VAL A 189 18.88 21.10 -12.99
C VAL A 189 18.71 21.89 -11.69
N ALA A 190 19.54 22.89 -11.47
CA ALA A 190 19.35 23.82 -10.37
C ALA A 190 18.02 24.57 -10.56
N SER A 191 17.24 24.67 -9.50
CA SER A 191 15.88 25.18 -9.57
C SER A 191 15.44 25.85 -8.27
N ARG A 192 14.58 26.87 -8.41
CA ARG A 192 13.80 27.44 -7.31
C ARG A 192 12.32 27.41 -7.70
N GLY A 193 11.65 26.31 -7.37
CA GLY A 193 10.29 26.05 -7.85
C GLY A 193 10.26 25.98 -9.38
N ALA A 194 9.37 26.71 -10.04
CA ALA A 194 9.30 26.71 -11.51
C ALA A 194 10.44 27.48 -12.22
N ASN A 195 11.34 28.13 -11.49
CA ASN A 195 12.47 28.85 -12.07
C ASN A 195 13.68 27.91 -12.19
N VAL A 196 13.91 27.39 -13.39
CA VAL A 196 15.03 26.48 -13.70
C VAL A 196 16.22 27.23 -14.30
N ASP A 197 17.44 26.89 -13.87
CA ASP A 197 18.67 27.40 -14.47
C ASP A 197 19.20 26.43 -15.53
N MET A 198 18.86 26.69 -16.78
CA MET A 198 19.19 25.80 -17.90
C MET A 198 20.70 25.64 -18.13
N ALA A 199 21.55 26.54 -17.62
CA ALA A 199 23.00 26.38 -17.71
C ALA A 199 23.55 25.24 -16.84
N THR A 200 22.74 24.74 -15.90
CA THR A 200 23.13 23.71 -14.93
C THR A 200 22.58 22.32 -15.25
N VAL A 201 21.84 22.17 -16.36
CA VAL A 201 21.30 20.87 -16.77
C VAL A 201 22.44 19.87 -16.98
N ALA A 202 22.38 18.76 -16.26
CA ALA A 202 23.36 17.69 -16.38
C ALA A 202 22.72 16.31 -16.22
N PRO A 203 23.13 15.30 -17.00
CA PRO A 203 22.78 13.92 -16.70
C PRO A 203 23.47 13.48 -15.40
N LEU A 204 22.85 12.57 -14.67
CA LEU A 204 23.51 11.84 -13.59
C LEU A 204 24.69 10.99 -14.12
N PRO A 205 25.68 10.68 -13.27
CA PRO A 205 26.88 9.96 -13.70
C PRO A 205 26.58 8.57 -14.28
N PRO A 206 27.49 7.98 -15.07
CA PRO A 206 27.30 6.66 -15.70
C PRO A 206 27.05 5.50 -14.72
N SER A 207 27.45 5.64 -13.45
CA SER A 207 27.10 4.67 -12.41
C SER A 207 25.58 4.55 -12.20
N ILE A 208 24.85 5.65 -12.41
CA ILE A 208 23.38 5.72 -12.35
C ILE A 208 22.79 5.55 -13.75
N ASN A 209 23.23 6.38 -14.71
CA ASN A 209 22.76 6.36 -16.09
C ASN A 209 23.54 5.32 -16.92
N THR A 210 23.06 4.08 -16.91
CA THR A 210 23.68 3.00 -17.68
C THR A 210 23.37 3.16 -19.17
N GLU A 211 24.42 3.09 -20.01
CA GLU A 211 24.31 3.24 -21.45
C GLU A 211 23.39 2.17 -22.08
N ASN A 212 22.55 2.57 -23.04
CA ASN A 212 21.60 1.71 -23.76
C ASN A 212 20.61 0.96 -22.85
N VAL A 213 20.30 1.56 -21.70
CA VAL A 213 19.31 1.10 -20.73
C VAL A 213 18.45 2.30 -20.35
N ASN A 214 17.15 2.10 -20.18
CA ASN A 214 16.27 3.14 -19.66
C ASN A 214 16.51 3.27 -18.15
N ASN A 215 16.89 4.45 -17.71
CA ASN A 215 17.04 4.79 -16.29
C ASN A 215 16.09 5.96 -16.01
N GLY A 216 15.25 5.82 -15.00
CA GLY A 216 14.21 6.80 -14.77
C GLY A 216 13.49 6.65 -13.45
N THR A 217 12.60 7.60 -13.22
CA THR A 217 11.70 7.69 -12.07
C THR A 217 12.42 7.59 -10.74
N VAL A 218 12.84 8.74 -10.22
CA VAL A 218 13.66 8.83 -9.01
C VAL A 218 12.85 9.22 -7.79
N ALA A 219 13.20 8.65 -6.63
CA ALA A 219 12.73 9.09 -5.33
C ALA A 219 13.88 9.18 -4.34
N PHE A 220 13.78 10.15 -3.42
CA PHE A 220 14.79 10.39 -2.41
C PHE A 220 14.23 10.09 -1.03
N SER A 221 15.06 9.52 -0.15
CA SER A 221 14.72 9.47 1.27
C SER A 221 14.60 10.90 1.82
N PRO A 222 13.76 11.14 2.84
CA PRO A 222 13.56 12.48 3.41
C PRO A 222 14.85 13.14 3.91
N ASP A 223 15.85 12.35 4.33
CA ASP A 223 17.16 12.85 4.75
C ASP A 223 18.14 13.12 3.58
N GLY A 224 17.72 12.88 2.34
CA GLY A 224 18.50 13.06 1.13
C GLY A 224 19.66 12.08 0.95
N LYS A 225 19.75 11.01 1.76
CA LYS A 225 20.90 10.08 1.76
C LYS A 225 20.71 8.83 0.90
N MET A 226 19.49 8.54 0.47
CA MET A 226 19.15 7.40 -0.37
C MET A 226 18.39 7.88 -1.61
N MET A 227 18.72 7.28 -2.74
CA MET A 227 18.04 7.43 -4.02
C MET A 227 17.51 6.07 -4.43
N LEU A 228 16.23 5.98 -4.73
CA LEU A 228 15.63 4.85 -5.43
C LEU A 228 15.30 5.26 -6.86
N PHE A 229 15.49 4.36 -7.82
CA PHE A 229 15.11 4.61 -9.20
C PHE A 229 14.83 3.32 -9.96
N GLY A 230 13.99 3.42 -11.00
CA GLY A 230 13.72 2.34 -11.93
C GLY A 230 14.82 2.23 -12.98
N LYS A 231 15.26 1.00 -13.25
CA LYS A 231 16.26 0.70 -14.27
C LYS A 231 15.84 -0.52 -15.07
N GLY A 232 15.78 -0.34 -16.38
CA GLY A 232 15.44 -1.42 -17.31
C GLY A 232 16.50 -2.52 -17.35
N ASN A 233 16.10 -3.69 -17.86
CA ASN A 233 17.04 -4.77 -18.12
C ASN A 233 18.04 -4.43 -19.25
N THR A 234 19.16 -5.15 -19.27
CA THR A 234 20.21 -5.02 -20.28
C THR A 234 20.00 -5.92 -21.50
N GLY A 235 18.88 -6.65 -21.58
CA GLY A 235 18.58 -7.63 -22.62
C GLY A 235 19.50 -8.86 -22.64
N ARG A 236 20.36 -9.07 -21.62
CA ARG A 236 21.27 -10.22 -21.50
C ARG A 236 20.52 -11.43 -20.91
N LYS A 237 20.88 -12.64 -21.36
CA LYS A 237 20.28 -13.92 -20.88
C LYS A 237 20.37 -14.19 -19.36
N LYS A 238 21.25 -13.48 -18.65
CA LYS A 238 21.39 -13.54 -17.19
C LYS A 238 20.98 -12.19 -16.63
N GLY A 239 19.81 -12.11 -16.00
CA GLY A 239 19.21 -10.89 -15.46
C GLY A 239 17.69 -11.06 -15.30
N THR A 240 17.04 -10.04 -14.73
CA THR A 240 15.58 -9.90 -14.66
C THR A 240 14.98 -9.60 -16.03
N GLU A 241 13.71 -9.95 -16.22
CA GLU A 241 13.04 -9.87 -17.52
C GLU A 241 12.54 -8.45 -17.86
N ASP A 242 12.49 -7.53 -16.90
CA ASP A 242 11.86 -6.20 -17.05
C ASP A 242 12.61 -5.09 -16.27
N VAL A 243 11.92 -4.02 -15.83
CA VAL A 243 12.45 -2.94 -14.99
C VAL A 243 12.51 -3.38 -13.52
N ASP A 244 13.64 -3.11 -12.86
CA ASP A 244 13.80 -3.28 -11.41
C ASP A 244 14.08 -1.96 -10.71
N LEU A 245 13.81 -1.92 -9.41
CA LEU A 245 14.24 -0.86 -8.52
C LEU A 245 15.70 -1.05 -8.06
N TYR A 246 16.46 0.03 -8.15
CA TYR A 246 17.84 0.14 -7.65
C TYR A 246 17.93 1.20 -6.56
N MET A 247 18.89 1.03 -5.65
CA MET A 247 19.19 1.96 -4.58
C MET A 247 20.64 2.46 -4.67
N ALA A 248 20.83 3.78 -4.66
CA ALA A 248 22.11 4.43 -4.49
C ALA A 248 22.18 5.19 -3.16
N ARG A 249 23.38 5.34 -2.60
CA ARG A 249 23.63 6.07 -1.35
C ARG A 249 24.46 7.31 -1.59
N TYR A 250 24.07 8.42 -0.98
CA TYR A 250 24.82 9.66 -1.04
C TYR A 250 25.89 9.69 0.07
N ARG A 251 27.17 9.76 -0.32
CA ARG A 251 28.32 9.83 0.60
C ARG A 251 29.40 10.71 0.01
N ASN A 252 30.06 11.52 0.83
CA ASN A 252 31.18 12.38 0.43
C ASN A 252 30.88 13.29 -0.78
N GLY A 253 29.66 13.82 -0.85
CA GLY A 253 29.26 14.75 -1.92
C GLY A 253 28.88 14.09 -3.25
N GLN A 254 28.73 12.76 -3.30
CA GLN A 254 28.40 12.03 -4.53
C GLN A 254 27.51 10.82 -4.27
N TRP A 255 26.78 10.40 -5.30
CA TRP A 255 26.05 9.13 -5.31
C TRP A 255 27.03 7.98 -5.57
N GLY A 256 27.02 6.97 -4.69
CA GLY A 256 27.76 5.73 -4.88
C GLY A 256 27.12 4.81 -5.91
N ASP A 257 27.78 3.69 -6.21
CA ASP A 257 27.27 2.72 -7.18
C ASP A 257 25.94 2.12 -6.73
N PRO A 258 24.91 2.12 -7.61
CA PRO A 258 23.60 1.61 -7.27
C PRO A 258 23.62 0.10 -7.10
N GLN A 259 22.89 -0.37 -6.09
CA GLN A 259 22.66 -1.80 -5.85
C GLN A 259 21.23 -2.15 -6.23
N ILE A 260 21.03 -3.29 -6.88
CA ILE A 260 19.69 -3.82 -7.09
C ILE A 260 19.04 -4.08 -5.73
N ILE A 261 17.75 -3.73 -5.59
CA ILE A 261 17.01 -4.04 -4.38
C ILE A 261 16.67 -5.53 -4.39
N THR A 262 17.21 -6.28 -3.43
CA THR A 262 16.99 -7.73 -3.30
C THR A 262 15.79 -8.04 -2.39
N GLY A 263 15.28 -9.26 -2.46
CA GLY A 263 14.14 -9.72 -1.66
C GLY A 263 12.82 -9.52 -2.39
N SER A 264 11.70 -9.42 -1.66
CA SER A 264 10.35 -9.40 -2.24
C SER A 264 9.95 -8.10 -2.94
N VAL A 265 10.83 -7.09 -3.01
CA VAL A 265 10.55 -5.83 -3.71
C VAL A 265 10.69 -5.98 -5.21
N ASN A 266 11.78 -6.55 -5.72
CA ASN A 266 11.90 -6.89 -7.14
C ASN A 266 11.56 -8.36 -7.32
N THR A 267 10.74 -8.70 -8.32
CA THR A 267 10.53 -10.10 -8.69
C THR A 267 11.04 -10.37 -10.11
N PRO A 268 11.55 -11.58 -10.42
CA PRO A 268 12.29 -11.81 -11.66
C PRO A 268 11.55 -11.49 -12.97
N LYS A 269 10.21 -11.53 -12.94
CA LYS A 269 9.33 -11.38 -14.10
C LYS A 269 8.48 -10.11 -14.07
N SER A 270 8.52 -9.36 -12.97
CA SER A 270 7.71 -8.14 -12.86
C SER A 270 8.48 -6.92 -13.36
N TRP A 271 7.71 -5.95 -13.83
CA TRP A 271 8.09 -4.56 -13.90
C TRP A 271 7.87 -3.96 -12.52
N ASP A 272 8.93 -3.55 -11.84
CA ASP A 272 8.91 -2.91 -10.53
C ASP A 272 9.53 -1.51 -10.65
N SER A 273 8.73 -0.47 -10.46
CA SER A 273 9.17 0.90 -10.75
C SER A 273 8.35 1.95 -10.00
N THR A 274 8.61 3.22 -10.32
CA THR A 274 7.95 4.39 -9.76
C THR A 274 7.98 4.44 -8.22
N PRO A 275 9.18 4.43 -7.62
CA PRO A 275 9.28 4.41 -6.17
C PRO A 275 8.86 5.77 -5.58
N ALA A 276 8.42 5.76 -4.33
CA ALA A 276 8.28 6.95 -3.49
C ALA A 276 8.51 6.60 -2.03
N PHE A 277 9.06 7.54 -1.26
CA PHE A 277 9.20 7.39 0.18
C PHE A 277 8.00 8.01 0.91
N SER A 278 7.63 7.42 2.04
CA SER A 278 6.85 8.14 3.05
C SER A 278 7.67 9.30 3.65
N PRO A 279 7.04 10.35 4.18
CA PRO A 279 7.73 11.50 4.76
C PRO A 279 8.64 11.15 5.96
N ASP A 280 8.38 10.03 6.64
CA ASP A 280 9.22 9.52 7.74
C ASP A 280 10.39 8.63 7.26
N GLY A 281 10.46 8.32 5.96
CA GLY A 281 11.51 7.55 5.32
C GLY A 281 11.48 6.04 5.63
N ARG A 282 10.41 5.53 6.24
CA ARG A 282 10.31 4.13 6.70
C ARG A 282 9.46 3.23 5.82
N THR A 283 8.66 3.81 4.95
CA THR A 283 7.86 3.09 3.96
C THR A 283 8.27 3.53 2.57
N VAL A 284 8.39 2.57 1.66
CA VAL A 284 8.56 2.81 0.23
C VAL A 284 7.32 2.28 -0.47
N TYR A 285 6.73 3.13 -1.30
CA TYR A 285 5.67 2.76 -2.21
C TYR A 285 6.25 2.58 -3.60
N PHE A 286 5.72 1.66 -4.38
CA PHE A 286 6.17 1.42 -5.74
C PHE A 286 5.07 0.71 -6.53
N ALA A 287 5.12 0.81 -7.86
CA ALA A 287 4.20 0.15 -8.76
C ALA A 287 4.80 -1.17 -9.27
N SER A 288 3.97 -2.20 -9.40
CA SER A 288 4.39 -3.52 -9.84
C SER A 288 3.28 -4.28 -10.55
N ASN A 289 3.62 -4.99 -11.64
CA ASN A 289 2.72 -5.92 -12.33
C ASN A 289 2.90 -7.38 -11.87
N ARG A 290 3.47 -7.61 -10.68
CA ARG A 290 3.68 -8.95 -10.11
C ARG A 290 2.39 -9.76 -10.05
N GLU A 291 2.54 -11.08 -10.06
CA GLU A 291 1.42 -12.02 -9.93
C GLU A 291 0.66 -11.81 -8.61
N GLY A 292 -0.67 -11.98 -8.66
CA GLY A 292 -1.56 -11.78 -7.50
C GLY A 292 -2.10 -10.37 -7.31
N GLY A 293 -1.77 -9.43 -8.20
CA GLY A 293 -2.37 -8.09 -8.23
C GLY A 293 -3.80 -8.04 -8.78
N TYR A 294 -4.43 -6.87 -8.72
CA TYR A 294 -5.78 -6.55 -9.17
C TYR A 294 -5.85 -6.24 -10.67
N GLY A 295 -4.78 -5.70 -11.27
CA GLY A 295 -4.82 -5.21 -12.65
C GLY A 295 -3.53 -5.32 -13.46
N GLY A 296 -3.30 -4.27 -14.26
CA GLY A 296 -2.12 -4.08 -15.09
C GLY A 296 -0.87 -3.88 -14.24
N THR A 297 -0.82 -2.79 -13.49
CA THR A 297 0.15 -2.53 -12.42
C THR A 297 -0.60 -2.08 -11.19
N ASP A 298 -0.16 -2.55 -10.03
CA ASP A 298 -0.71 -2.17 -8.75
C ASP A 298 0.34 -1.43 -7.92
N ILE A 299 -0.11 -0.60 -6.98
CA ILE A 299 0.74 0.03 -5.97
C ILE A 299 0.90 -0.91 -4.77
N TYR A 300 2.15 -1.09 -4.37
CA TYR A 300 2.59 -1.83 -3.20
C TYR A 300 3.28 -0.90 -2.21
N ALA A 301 3.31 -1.31 -0.94
CA ALA A 301 4.10 -0.69 0.12
C ALA A 301 5.07 -1.71 0.72
N ALA A 302 6.27 -1.27 1.05
CA ALA A 302 7.31 -2.05 1.73
C ALA A 302 7.93 -1.24 2.86
N GLN A 303 8.25 -1.87 3.99
CA GLN A 303 9.03 -1.24 5.05
C GLN A 303 10.51 -1.24 4.69
N ILE A 304 11.19 -0.13 4.99
CA ILE A 304 12.64 0.02 4.80
C ILE A 304 13.31 0.42 6.13
N ASP A 305 14.42 -0.23 6.46
CA ASP A 305 15.23 0.14 7.62
C ASP A 305 16.36 1.15 7.28
N SER A 306 17.05 1.66 8.30
CA SER A 306 18.15 2.62 8.11
C SER A 306 19.35 2.06 7.32
N ARG A 307 19.44 0.73 7.17
CA ARG A 307 20.44 0.04 6.34
C ARG A 307 19.93 -0.23 4.93
N GLY A 308 18.73 0.25 4.58
CA GLY A 308 18.11 0.09 3.26
C GLY A 308 17.65 -1.34 2.99
N ARG A 309 17.35 -2.12 4.03
CA ARG A 309 16.78 -3.47 3.88
C ARG A 309 15.27 -3.37 3.88
N PHE A 310 14.66 -4.06 2.92
CA PHE A 310 13.22 -4.06 2.71
C PHE A 310 12.56 -5.26 3.39
N SER A 311 11.31 -5.09 3.83
CA SER A 311 10.49 -6.15 4.38
C SER A 311 9.00 -5.83 4.22
N ARG A 312 8.14 -6.83 4.48
CA ARG A 312 6.67 -6.66 4.58
C ARG A 312 6.04 -5.98 3.36
N VAL A 313 6.38 -6.48 2.17
CA VAL A 313 5.76 -6.01 0.93
C VAL A 313 4.29 -6.39 0.92
N ARG A 314 3.41 -5.41 0.72
CA ARG A 314 1.95 -5.61 0.67
C ARG A 314 1.32 -4.80 -0.44
N ASN A 315 0.32 -5.38 -1.10
CA ASN A 315 -0.55 -4.68 -2.03
C ASN A 315 -1.41 -3.66 -1.27
N LEU A 316 -1.73 -2.50 -1.86
CA LEU A 316 -2.53 -1.45 -1.21
C LEU A 316 -4.05 -1.69 -1.26
N GLY A 317 -4.51 -2.79 -1.85
CA GLY A 317 -5.91 -3.21 -1.82
C GLY A 317 -6.78 -2.56 -2.92
N PRO A 318 -8.04 -3.00 -3.04
CA PRO A 318 -8.90 -2.71 -4.18
C PRO A 318 -9.48 -1.29 -4.19
N GLU A 319 -9.35 -0.54 -3.09
CA GLU A 319 -9.72 0.88 -3.07
C GLU A 319 -8.74 1.73 -3.88
N ILE A 320 -7.46 1.34 -3.92
CA ILE A 320 -6.42 2.01 -4.70
C ILE A 320 -6.21 1.27 -6.01
N ASN A 321 -5.98 -0.03 -5.96
CA ASN A 321 -5.64 -0.85 -7.12
C ASN A 321 -6.90 -1.35 -7.84
N THR A 322 -6.94 -1.15 -9.15
CA THR A 322 -8.06 -1.46 -10.02
C THR A 322 -7.65 -2.50 -11.05
N PRO A 323 -8.52 -2.91 -11.98
CA PRO A 323 -8.11 -3.72 -13.13
C PRO A 323 -7.15 -3.00 -14.12
N GLY A 324 -6.94 -1.69 -13.97
CA GLY A 324 -6.05 -0.87 -14.80
C GLY A 324 -4.61 -0.79 -14.27
N ASN A 325 -3.93 0.30 -14.59
CA ASN A 325 -2.57 0.60 -14.14
C ASN A 325 -2.59 1.71 -13.10
N GLU A 326 -2.24 1.38 -11.85
CA GLU A 326 -1.93 2.35 -10.81
C GLU A 326 -0.41 2.53 -10.69
N MET A 327 0.06 3.75 -10.89
CA MET A 327 1.49 4.07 -10.94
C MET A 327 1.82 5.43 -10.32
N PHE A 328 3.12 5.73 -10.23
CA PHE A 328 3.63 7.01 -9.73
C PHE A 328 3.05 7.40 -8.36
N PRO A 329 3.12 6.52 -7.34
CA PRO A 329 2.76 6.90 -5.99
C PRO A 329 3.61 8.07 -5.53
N TYR A 330 3.02 8.98 -4.75
CA TYR A 330 3.74 10.07 -4.10
C TYR A 330 3.09 10.38 -2.75
N VAL A 331 3.90 10.50 -1.71
CA VAL A 331 3.42 10.93 -0.39
C VAL A 331 4.00 12.29 -0.09
N ALA A 332 3.15 13.32 -0.11
CA ALA A 332 3.57 14.69 0.12
C ALA A 332 3.89 14.93 1.61
N GLU A 333 4.59 16.03 1.90
CA GLU A 333 4.86 16.48 3.28
C GLU A 333 3.57 16.73 4.08
N ASP A 334 2.49 17.07 3.38
CA ASP A 334 1.16 17.23 3.98
C ASP A 334 0.48 15.87 4.29
N ALA A 335 1.22 14.77 4.16
CA ALA A 335 0.84 13.38 4.40
C ALA A 335 -0.31 12.85 3.52
N LYS A 336 -0.68 13.57 2.46
CA LYS A 336 -1.60 13.02 1.44
C LYS A 336 -0.86 12.07 0.51
N PHE A 337 -1.58 11.01 0.14
CA PHE A 337 -1.12 10.02 -0.81
C PHE A 337 -1.72 10.32 -2.19
N TYR A 338 -0.86 10.50 -3.18
CA TYR A 338 -1.20 10.75 -4.57
C TYR A 338 -0.74 9.57 -5.42
N PHE A 339 -1.44 9.33 -6.52
CA PHE A 339 -1.04 8.36 -7.54
C PHE A 339 -1.70 8.69 -8.87
N ALA A 340 -1.28 8.03 -9.94
CA ALA A 340 -1.92 8.09 -11.24
C ALA A 340 -2.62 6.76 -11.56
N SER A 341 -3.78 6.80 -12.22
CA SER A 341 -4.51 5.61 -12.67
C SER A 341 -5.21 5.81 -14.00
N ASP A 342 -5.28 4.76 -14.83
CA ASP A 342 -6.02 4.73 -16.10
C ASP A 342 -7.39 4.02 -16.04
N ALA A 343 -7.85 3.68 -14.84
CA ALA A 343 -9.10 2.94 -14.64
C ALA A 343 -9.97 3.47 -13.50
N HIS A 344 -9.45 4.32 -12.61
CA HIS A 344 -10.32 5.15 -11.77
C HIS A 344 -11.11 6.15 -12.63
N PRO A 345 -12.34 6.52 -12.24
CA PRO A 345 -13.15 7.51 -12.97
C PRO A 345 -12.41 8.82 -13.26
N GLY A 346 -12.17 9.10 -14.53
CA GLY A 346 -11.31 10.21 -14.98
C GLY A 346 -11.50 10.59 -16.46
N PHE A 347 -10.67 11.52 -16.93
CA PHE A 347 -10.78 12.22 -18.21
C PHE A 347 -10.07 11.49 -19.35
N GLY A 348 -8.97 10.79 -19.07
CA GLY A 348 -8.03 10.39 -20.12
C GLY A 348 -7.41 9.01 -19.90
N GLY A 349 -6.12 8.92 -20.22
CA GLY A 349 -5.28 7.78 -19.89
C GLY A 349 -5.01 7.77 -18.40
N LEU A 350 -3.76 7.94 -17.98
CA LEU A 350 -3.46 8.17 -16.56
C LEU A 350 -4.06 9.51 -16.10
N ASP A 351 -4.80 9.49 -14.99
CA ASP A 351 -5.27 10.68 -14.29
C ASP A 351 -4.66 10.74 -12.88
N LEU A 352 -4.40 11.94 -12.34
CA LEU A 352 -3.94 12.13 -10.97
C LEU A 352 -5.09 12.04 -9.97
N PHE A 353 -4.87 11.25 -8.92
CA PHE A 353 -5.78 11.06 -7.81
C PHE A 353 -5.12 11.35 -6.46
N VAL A 354 -5.93 11.70 -5.48
CA VAL A 354 -5.53 11.81 -4.07
C VAL A 354 -6.41 10.92 -3.20
N VAL A 355 -5.77 10.18 -2.28
CA VAL A 355 -6.46 9.37 -1.28
C VAL A 355 -6.92 10.27 -0.14
N LYS A 356 -8.21 10.24 0.17
CA LYS A 356 -8.79 10.85 1.36
C LYS A 356 -9.34 9.77 2.28
N ARG A 357 -9.16 9.95 3.59
CA ARG A 357 -9.84 9.16 4.61
C ARG A 357 -10.63 10.08 5.52
N LEU A 358 -11.92 9.82 5.62
CA LEU A 358 -12.85 10.57 6.46
C LEU A 358 -13.76 9.59 7.19
N ASN A 359 -13.82 9.70 8.52
CA ASN A 359 -14.71 8.89 9.37
C ASN A 359 -14.59 7.37 9.10
N GLY A 360 -13.38 6.86 8.97
CA GLY A 360 -13.10 5.43 8.74
C GLY A 360 -13.28 4.97 7.29
N LYS A 361 -13.72 5.85 6.38
CA LYS A 361 -13.91 5.53 4.96
C LYS A 361 -12.78 6.13 4.12
N THR A 362 -12.13 5.28 3.32
CA THR A 362 -11.20 5.71 2.28
C THR A 362 -11.98 6.03 1.00
N THR A 363 -11.63 7.15 0.36
CA THR A 363 -12.17 7.59 -0.93
C THR A 363 -11.05 8.08 -1.83
N ILE A 364 -11.13 7.75 -3.11
CA ILE A 364 -10.20 8.22 -4.13
C ILE A 364 -10.84 9.42 -4.84
N GLU A 365 -10.13 10.54 -4.87
CA GLU A 365 -10.61 11.77 -5.49
C GLU A 365 -9.73 12.16 -6.68
N ASN A 366 -10.35 12.32 -7.84
CA ASN A 366 -9.72 12.86 -9.04
C ASN A 366 -9.41 14.36 -8.82
N LEU A 367 -8.21 14.81 -9.20
CA LEU A 367 -7.80 16.21 -9.00
C LEU A 367 -8.53 17.21 -9.90
N GLY A 368 -9.23 16.74 -10.93
CA GLY A 368 -10.03 17.57 -11.84
C GLY A 368 -9.20 18.40 -12.81
N GLU A 369 -9.87 19.02 -13.77
CA GLU A 369 -9.26 20.04 -14.61
C GLU A 369 -8.86 21.28 -13.78
N PRO A 370 -7.79 22.01 -14.13
CA PRO A 370 -6.88 21.76 -15.25
C PRO A 370 -5.66 20.86 -14.89
N VAL A 371 -5.67 20.21 -13.72
CA VAL A 371 -4.57 19.29 -13.36
C VAL A 371 -4.66 18.03 -14.21
N ASN A 372 -5.85 17.44 -14.30
CA ASN A 372 -6.17 16.34 -15.20
C ASN A 372 -6.73 16.86 -16.53
N SER A 373 -6.62 16.04 -17.58
CA SER A 373 -6.87 16.36 -18.97
C SER A 373 -7.22 15.09 -19.77
N THR A 374 -7.38 15.21 -21.09
CA THR A 374 -7.62 14.04 -21.95
C THR A 374 -6.37 13.20 -22.23
N GLY A 375 -5.19 13.71 -21.88
CA GLY A 375 -3.92 12.99 -21.99
C GLY A 375 -3.67 12.09 -20.77
N ASP A 376 -2.41 11.69 -20.62
CA ASP A 376 -1.87 11.20 -19.36
C ASP A 376 -1.51 12.40 -18.49
N ASP A 377 -1.82 12.30 -17.21
CA ASP A 377 -1.51 13.23 -16.14
C ASP A 377 -0.99 12.40 -14.96
N PHE A 378 0.29 12.55 -14.64
CA PHE A 378 0.96 11.65 -13.70
C PHE A 378 2.17 12.30 -13.02
N GLY A 379 2.83 11.55 -12.12
CA GLY A 379 4.10 11.96 -11.54
C GLY A 379 4.06 13.29 -10.80
N ILE A 380 3.01 13.54 -10.01
CA ILE A 380 2.89 14.77 -9.22
C ILE A 380 3.95 14.83 -8.13
N PHE A 381 4.53 16.01 -7.93
CA PHE A 381 5.47 16.31 -6.86
C PHE A 381 5.17 17.67 -6.25
N LEU A 382 4.89 17.71 -4.95
CA LEU A 382 4.57 18.95 -4.24
C LEU A 382 5.85 19.51 -3.61
N VAL A 383 6.27 20.70 -4.05
CA VAL A 383 7.33 21.46 -3.37
C VAL A 383 6.77 22.11 -2.09
N ARG A 384 5.47 22.43 -2.11
CA ARG A 384 4.66 22.87 -0.97
C ARG A 384 3.22 22.36 -1.17
N PRO A 385 2.36 22.38 -0.14
CA PRO A 385 0.96 21.99 -0.28
C PRO A 385 0.20 22.68 -1.42
N ASP A 386 0.57 23.93 -1.70
CA ASP A 386 -0.09 24.80 -2.66
C ASP A 386 0.57 24.83 -4.03
N ARG A 387 1.71 24.16 -4.25
CA ARG A 387 2.41 24.23 -5.55
C ARG A 387 3.40 23.10 -5.78
N GLY A 388 3.60 22.78 -7.04
CA GLY A 388 4.50 21.71 -7.41
C GLY A 388 4.64 21.54 -8.91
N PHE A 389 4.95 20.30 -9.26
CA PHE A 389 5.09 19.83 -10.63
C PHE A 389 4.24 18.60 -10.84
N PHE A 390 3.98 18.31 -12.09
CA PHE A 390 3.45 17.03 -12.55
C PHE A 390 3.79 16.87 -14.03
N VAL A 391 3.43 15.75 -14.62
CA VAL A 391 3.74 15.41 -16.00
C VAL A 391 2.46 15.26 -16.80
N SER A 392 2.48 15.69 -18.05
CA SER A 392 1.40 15.40 -18.97
C SER A 392 1.83 15.36 -20.44
N ASN A 393 1.15 14.56 -21.25
CA ASN A 393 1.22 14.56 -22.72
C ASN A 393 -0.01 15.23 -23.37
N ARG A 394 -0.68 16.13 -22.62
CA ARG A 394 -1.78 16.96 -23.12
C ARG A 394 -1.37 17.79 -24.34
N GLU A 395 -2.37 18.18 -25.12
CA GLU A 395 -2.18 19.13 -26.21
C GLU A 395 -1.63 20.48 -25.72
N GLY A 396 -0.83 21.14 -26.56
CA GLY A 396 -0.16 22.40 -26.22
C GLY A 396 1.18 22.24 -25.49
N GLY A 397 1.61 21.01 -25.21
CA GLY A 397 2.98 20.69 -24.82
C GLY A 397 3.99 20.87 -25.96
N LYS A 398 5.28 20.73 -25.61
CA LYS A 398 6.45 20.83 -26.46
C LYS A 398 6.96 19.47 -26.91
N GLY A 399 6.82 18.45 -26.06
CA GLY A 399 7.32 17.09 -26.27
C GLY A 399 6.24 16.01 -26.22
N ASP A 400 6.70 14.79 -25.98
CA ASP A 400 5.84 13.62 -25.75
C ASP A 400 5.22 13.71 -24.35
N ASP A 401 6.02 13.45 -23.32
CA ASP A 401 5.70 13.84 -21.94
C ASP A 401 6.38 15.15 -21.60
N ASP A 402 5.66 16.08 -20.98
CA ASP A 402 6.18 17.35 -20.53
C ASP A 402 6.00 17.55 -19.03
N VAL A 403 6.96 18.23 -18.39
CA VAL A 403 6.80 18.71 -17.02
C VAL A 403 5.96 19.99 -17.02
N TYR A 404 4.92 20.00 -16.19
CA TYR A 404 4.09 21.16 -15.86
C TYR A 404 4.35 21.59 -14.43
N THR A 405 4.11 22.86 -14.14
CA THR A 405 4.02 23.40 -12.77
C THR A 405 2.60 23.83 -12.47
N PHE A 406 2.21 23.78 -11.20
CA PHE A 406 0.90 24.25 -10.75
C PHE A 406 1.00 25.10 -9.48
N VAL A 407 -0.02 25.92 -9.29
CA VAL A 407 -0.39 26.52 -8.00
C VAL A 407 -1.84 26.19 -7.68
N ASN A 408 -2.14 25.96 -6.41
CA ASN A 408 -3.48 25.81 -5.86
C ASN A 408 -3.79 27.06 -5.04
N GLU A 409 -4.73 27.86 -5.53
CA GLU A 409 -5.12 29.14 -4.92
C GLU A 409 -6.37 29.03 -4.05
N ASP A 410 -6.71 27.82 -3.62
CA ASP A 410 -7.82 27.58 -2.71
C ASP A 410 -7.58 28.39 -1.41
N PRO A 411 -8.43 29.38 -1.10
CA PRO A 411 -8.24 30.24 0.07
C PRO A 411 -8.34 29.43 1.37
N ASP A 412 -9.08 28.32 1.35
CA ASP A 412 -9.33 27.44 2.47
C ASP A 412 -8.32 26.28 2.54
N LEU A 413 -7.28 26.28 1.69
CA LEU A 413 -6.24 25.25 1.71
C LEU A 413 -5.48 25.27 3.03
N ARG A 414 -5.88 24.39 3.94
CA ARG A 414 -5.22 24.13 5.22
C ARG A 414 -5.21 22.63 5.43
N VAL A 415 -4.02 22.07 5.68
CA VAL A 415 -3.84 20.65 5.90
C VAL A 415 -3.50 20.41 7.36
N VAL A 416 -4.31 19.57 8.00
CA VAL A 416 -4.09 19.16 9.38
C VAL A 416 -3.76 17.68 9.41
N ASN A 417 -2.58 17.36 9.94
CA ASN A 417 -2.13 16.00 10.13
C ASN A 417 -2.15 15.66 11.60
N TYR A 418 -2.74 14.52 11.94
CA TYR A 418 -2.72 14.00 13.30
C TYR A 418 -1.78 12.81 13.37
N TYR A 419 -0.85 12.85 14.31
CA TYR A 419 0.06 11.77 14.60
C TYR A 419 -0.17 11.25 16.01
N LEU A 420 -0.06 9.95 16.19
CA LEU A 420 -0.06 9.29 17.49
C LEU A 420 1.36 8.87 17.81
N ALA A 421 2.03 9.64 18.67
CA ALA A 421 3.34 9.35 19.19
C ALA A 421 3.22 8.52 20.47
N GLY A 422 4.03 7.48 20.61
CA GLY A 422 4.06 6.75 21.86
C GLY A 422 5.37 6.07 22.17
N VAL A 423 5.43 5.54 23.39
CA VAL A 423 6.60 4.83 23.91
C VAL A 423 6.15 3.48 24.50
N THR A 424 6.89 2.43 24.16
CA THR A 424 6.70 1.09 24.71
C THR A 424 7.47 0.91 26.01
N TYR A 425 6.80 0.36 27.02
CA TYR A 425 7.35 0.13 28.36
C TYR A 425 7.05 -1.28 28.86
N THR A 426 7.83 -1.70 29.86
CA THR A 426 7.51 -2.84 30.73
C THR A 426 7.74 -2.46 32.19
N PRO A 427 6.89 -2.90 33.13
CA PRO A 427 7.12 -2.66 34.55
C PRO A 427 8.26 -3.56 35.07
N ASP A 428 9.12 -3.00 35.91
CA ASP A 428 10.07 -3.80 36.69
C ASP A 428 9.43 -4.40 37.95
N LYS A 429 10.21 -5.12 38.76
CA LYS A 429 9.72 -5.77 39.98
C LYS A 429 9.15 -4.80 41.02
N SER A 430 9.51 -3.52 40.95
CA SER A 430 8.98 -2.46 41.82
C SER A 430 7.77 -1.74 41.20
N GLY A 431 7.39 -2.08 39.97
CA GLY A 431 6.32 -1.43 39.21
C GLY A 431 6.78 -0.19 38.45
N LYS A 432 8.07 0.14 38.45
CA LYS A 432 8.59 1.28 37.70
C LYS A 432 8.71 0.92 36.22
N PHE A 433 8.27 1.82 35.33
CA PHE A 433 8.35 1.61 33.90
C PHE A 433 9.79 1.72 33.37
N GLN A 434 10.18 0.71 32.60
CA GLN A 434 11.42 0.65 31.85
C GLN A 434 11.10 0.58 30.35
N ILE A 435 11.87 1.29 29.54
CA ILE A 435 11.68 1.30 28.08
C ILE A 435 11.79 -0.13 27.56
N LEU A 436 10.83 -0.53 26.73
CA LEU A 436 10.82 -1.82 26.07
C LEU A 436 11.14 -1.63 24.58
N PRO A 437 12.38 -1.88 24.14
CA PRO A 437 12.75 -1.74 22.74
C PRO A 437 12.31 -2.95 21.90
N ASN A 438 12.48 -2.85 20.58
CA ASN A 438 12.21 -3.90 19.59
C ASN A 438 10.77 -4.43 19.62
N THR A 439 9.82 -3.65 20.14
CA THR A 439 8.41 -4.01 20.22
C THR A 439 7.73 -3.72 18.90
N LYS A 440 7.01 -4.69 18.34
CA LYS A 440 6.10 -4.45 17.22
C LYS A 440 4.84 -3.80 17.79
N VAL A 441 4.52 -2.61 17.32
CA VAL A 441 3.26 -1.92 17.60
C VAL A 441 2.47 -1.88 16.30
N SER A 442 1.21 -2.27 16.34
CA SER A 442 0.30 -2.28 15.19
C SER A 442 -0.85 -1.31 15.47
N LEU A 443 -1.13 -0.38 14.56
CA LEU A 443 -2.31 0.48 14.57
C LEU A 443 -3.40 -0.16 13.73
N ILE A 444 -4.54 -0.41 14.36
CA ILE A 444 -5.68 -1.11 13.77
C ILE A 444 -6.90 -0.19 13.78
N ASP A 445 -7.64 -0.15 12.68
CA ASP A 445 -8.89 0.62 12.60
C ASP A 445 -10.08 -0.08 13.29
N ALA A 446 -11.24 0.58 13.28
CA ALA A 446 -12.46 0.04 13.88
C ALA A 446 -12.98 -1.24 13.21
N ASN A 447 -12.56 -1.52 11.96
CA ASN A 447 -12.94 -2.70 11.19
C ASN A 447 -11.92 -3.84 11.36
N SER A 448 -10.98 -3.72 12.30
CA SER A 448 -9.90 -4.68 12.54
C SER A 448 -8.86 -4.78 11.41
N ASN A 449 -8.80 -3.79 10.51
CA ASN A 449 -7.75 -3.73 9.49
C ASN A 449 -6.47 -3.12 10.07
N VAL A 450 -5.34 -3.79 9.83
CA VAL A 450 -4.02 -3.24 10.18
C VAL A 450 -3.71 -2.07 9.24
N MET A 451 -3.66 -0.86 9.77
CA MET A 451 -3.37 0.35 9.00
C MET A 451 -1.86 0.54 8.84
N GLN A 452 -1.14 0.44 9.96
CA GLN A 452 0.28 0.71 10.06
C GLN A 452 0.89 -0.19 11.12
N ASP A 453 2.13 -0.62 10.89
CA ASP A 453 2.94 -1.35 11.85
C ASP A 453 4.26 -0.60 12.06
N TYR A 454 4.79 -0.68 13.27
CA TYR A 454 6.05 -0.04 13.65
C TYR A 454 6.83 -0.93 14.61
N VAL A 455 8.12 -1.14 14.36
CA VAL A 455 9.02 -1.83 15.31
C VAL A 455 9.88 -0.79 16.03
N THR A 456 9.81 -0.77 17.36
CA THR A 456 10.50 0.24 18.17
C THR A 456 12.00 0.06 18.21
N GLY A 457 12.74 1.18 18.21
CA GLY A 457 14.18 1.18 18.42
C GLY A 457 14.53 1.07 19.91
N ASN A 458 15.80 1.36 20.24
CA ASN A 458 16.30 1.33 21.62
C ASN A 458 15.59 2.35 22.55
N ASP A 459 14.92 3.35 21.99
CA ASP A 459 14.17 4.37 22.72
C ASP A 459 12.70 4.00 22.96
N GLY A 460 12.24 2.86 22.42
CA GLY A 460 10.85 2.41 22.54
C GLY A 460 9.83 3.28 21.79
N LYS A 461 10.27 4.26 21.00
CA LYS A 461 9.37 5.26 20.41
C LYS A 461 8.76 4.77 19.11
N PHE A 462 7.47 5.05 18.93
CA PHE A 462 6.74 4.88 17.67
C PHE A 462 5.94 6.13 17.31
N LEU A 463 5.62 6.27 16.02
CA LEU A 463 4.78 7.33 15.49
C LEU A 463 3.86 6.75 14.42
N PHE A 464 2.56 6.94 14.56
CA PHE A 464 1.58 6.58 13.54
C PHE A 464 0.85 7.79 13.01
N ARG A 465 0.51 7.80 11.71
CA ARG A 465 -0.51 8.72 11.19
C ARG A 465 -1.88 8.23 11.64
N VAL A 466 -2.66 9.07 12.30
CA VAL A 466 -4.06 8.81 12.68
C VAL A 466 -4.96 9.86 12.07
N TYR A 467 -6.21 9.52 11.79
CA TYR A 467 -7.23 10.41 11.25
C TYR A 467 -8.18 10.88 12.34
N GLU A 468 -8.79 12.05 12.13
CA GLU A 468 -9.74 12.66 13.05
C GLU A 468 -11.02 11.84 13.19
N ASN A 469 -11.69 11.97 14.34
CA ASN A 469 -12.99 11.36 14.62
C ASN A 469 -13.05 9.85 14.38
N GLU A 470 -11.94 9.15 14.64
CA GLU A 470 -11.81 7.71 14.48
C GLU A 470 -11.39 7.03 15.80
N ASN A 471 -11.72 5.75 15.89
CA ASN A 471 -11.30 4.88 16.98
C ASN A 471 -10.30 3.86 16.44
N TYR A 472 -9.28 3.61 17.24
CA TYR A 472 -8.16 2.74 16.92
C TYR A 472 -7.93 1.72 18.03
N ASN A 473 -7.30 0.62 17.66
CA ASN A 473 -6.64 -0.28 18.59
C ASN A 473 -5.13 -0.26 18.33
N LEU A 474 -4.34 -0.13 19.38
CA LEU A 474 -2.92 -0.38 19.37
C LEU A 474 -2.67 -1.79 19.91
N ILE A 475 -1.92 -2.59 19.17
CA ILE A 475 -1.45 -3.90 19.62
C ILE A 475 0.07 -3.86 19.75
N GLY A 476 0.58 -4.04 20.96
CA GLY A 476 2.00 -4.22 21.24
C GLY A 476 2.36 -5.70 21.39
N GLU A 477 3.33 -6.16 20.61
CA GLU A 477 3.86 -7.52 20.61
C GLU A 477 5.38 -7.51 20.80
N GLN A 478 5.87 -8.31 21.76
CA GLN A 478 7.30 -8.56 21.95
C GLN A 478 7.50 -9.98 22.51
N ASP A 479 8.50 -10.69 22.01
CA ASP A 479 8.82 -12.03 22.47
C ASP A 479 9.11 -12.05 23.98
N GLY A 480 8.44 -12.94 24.72
CA GLY A 480 8.54 -13.05 26.18
C GLY A 480 7.63 -12.11 26.98
N TYR A 481 6.75 -11.36 26.30
CA TYR A 481 5.77 -10.45 26.92
C TYR A 481 4.36 -10.79 26.46
N LEU A 482 3.37 -10.51 27.33
CA LEU A 482 1.96 -10.61 26.98
C LEU A 482 1.64 -9.54 25.93
N VAL A 483 0.92 -9.95 24.88
CA VAL A 483 0.40 -9.03 23.87
C VAL A 483 -0.51 -8.00 24.55
N LYS A 484 -0.23 -6.73 24.31
CA LYS A 484 -1.00 -5.62 24.87
C LYS A 484 -1.91 -5.02 23.80
N ARG A 485 -3.22 -5.15 23.99
CA ARG A 485 -4.23 -4.40 23.23
C ARG A 485 -4.71 -3.20 24.04
N GLN A 486 -4.76 -2.02 23.41
CA GLN A 486 -5.35 -0.82 23.99
C GLN A 486 -6.12 -0.01 22.95
N THR A 487 -7.22 0.60 23.37
CA THR A 487 -8.01 1.49 22.51
C THR A 487 -7.45 2.91 22.53
N TYR A 488 -7.61 3.62 21.42
CA TYR A 488 -7.28 5.03 21.30
C TYR A 488 -8.34 5.74 20.46
N THR A 489 -8.74 6.95 20.82
CA THR A 489 -9.73 7.72 20.04
C THR A 489 -9.21 9.12 19.70
N THR A 490 -9.51 9.57 18.50
CA THR A 490 -9.29 10.96 18.04
C THR A 490 -10.58 11.78 18.04
N LEU A 491 -11.70 11.21 18.51
CA LEU A 491 -12.98 11.92 18.60
C LEU A 491 -12.85 13.16 19.49
N GLY A 492 -13.28 14.31 18.96
CA GLY A 492 -13.22 15.60 19.66
C GLY A 492 -11.82 16.17 19.85
N LYS A 493 -10.80 15.60 19.18
CA LYS A 493 -9.42 16.12 19.19
C LYS A 493 -9.07 16.94 17.95
N SER A 494 -10.03 17.15 17.05
CA SER A 494 -9.78 17.91 15.83
C SER A 494 -9.77 19.42 16.08
N VAL A 495 -9.05 20.14 15.23
CA VAL A 495 -9.03 21.60 15.18
C VAL A 495 -9.75 22.08 13.93
N ASP A 496 -10.40 23.24 14.01
CA ASP A 496 -11.02 23.87 12.84
C ASP A 496 -9.93 24.42 11.91
N PRO A 497 -9.79 23.90 10.67
CA PRO A 497 -8.77 24.36 9.73
C PRO A 497 -8.85 25.87 9.44
N LYS A 498 -10.04 26.48 9.55
CA LYS A 498 -10.24 27.93 9.31
C LYS A 498 -9.54 28.81 10.33
N THR A 499 -9.19 28.26 11.49
CA THR A 499 -8.45 28.98 12.54
C THR A 499 -6.94 28.97 12.33
N LEU A 500 -6.44 28.20 11.35
CA LEU A 500 -5.02 27.98 11.14
C LEU A 500 -4.40 28.99 10.18
N THR A 501 -3.22 29.49 10.55
CA THR A 501 -2.42 30.41 9.72
C THR A 501 -1.46 29.68 8.79
N GLU A 502 -0.95 28.51 9.20
CA GLU A 502 -0.02 27.71 8.42
C GLU A 502 -0.75 26.79 7.43
N LEU A 503 -0.15 26.58 6.26
CA LEU A 503 -0.69 25.65 5.26
C LEU A 503 -0.69 24.19 5.76
N ILE A 504 0.32 23.82 6.56
CA ILE A 504 0.42 22.50 7.20
C ILE A 504 0.47 22.71 8.71
N THR A 505 -0.41 22.03 9.42
CA THR A 505 -0.36 21.92 10.89
C THR A 505 -0.27 20.46 11.27
N ASN A 506 0.82 20.07 11.93
CA ASN A 506 1.02 18.72 12.44
C ASN A 506 0.68 18.69 13.94
N ILE A 507 -0.39 17.98 14.30
CA ILE A 507 -0.82 17.75 15.67
C ILE A 507 -0.29 16.39 16.10
N THR A 508 0.48 16.36 17.18
CA THR A 508 0.95 15.10 17.78
C THR A 508 0.17 14.85 19.06
N LEU A 509 -0.36 13.64 19.16
CA LEU A 509 -1.07 13.14 20.32
C LEU A 509 -0.21 12.06 20.98
N ASP A 510 -0.11 12.10 22.30
CA ASP A 510 0.74 11.17 23.05
C ASP A 510 -0.04 9.94 23.53
N THR A 511 0.68 8.82 23.64
CA THR A 511 0.23 7.58 24.29
C THR A 511 1.40 6.77 24.83
N ILE A 512 1.12 5.77 25.66
CA ILE A 512 2.09 4.77 26.10
C ILE A 512 1.53 3.37 25.86
N VAL A 513 2.39 2.38 25.60
CA VAL A 513 1.99 0.96 25.50
C VAL A 513 2.80 0.18 26.53
N VAL A 514 2.14 -0.43 27.50
CA VAL A 514 2.82 -1.17 28.59
C VAL A 514 2.58 -2.66 28.40
N LEU A 515 3.66 -3.42 28.23
CA LEU A 515 3.62 -4.88 28.08
C LEU A 515 4.14 -5.55 29.36
N ASP A 516 3.36 -6.49 29.88
CA ASP A 516 3.74 -7.31 31.03
C ASP A 516 4.63 -8.47 30.57
N LYS A 517 5.76 -8.65 31.25
CA LYS A 517 6.61 -9.83 31.02
C LYS A 517 5.85 -11.09 31.40
N ILE A 518 5.96 -12.13 30.57
CA ILE A 518 5.40 -13.44 30.88
C ILE A 518 6.25 -14.08 31.97
N GLU A 519 5.62 -14.37 33.10
CA GLU A 519 6.25 -15.00 34.26
C GLU A 519 5.35 -16.14 34.76
N ILE A 520 5.90 -17.36 34.76
CA ILE A 520 5.19 -18.54 35.27
C ILE A 520 4.88 -18.34 36.76
N ASN A 521 3.63 -18.66 37.15
CA ASN A 521 3.07 -18.47 38.47
C ASN A 521 2.91 -17.01 38.94
N LYS A 522 3.19 -16.00 38.09
CA LYS A 522 2.82 -14.61 38.40
C LYS A 522 1.29 -14.49 38.45
N VAL A 523 0.80 -13.89 39.53
CA VAL A 523 -0.64 -13.70 39.79
C VAL A 523 -1.08 -12.35 39.22
N PHE A 524 -2.14 -12.39 38.42
CA PHE A 524 -2.83 -11.23 37.86
C PHE A 524 -4.22 -11.14 38.49
N ARG A 525 -4.50 -10.03 39.17
CA ARG A 525 -5.81 -9.80 39.78
C ARG A 525 -6.78 -9.28 38.73
N LEU A 526 -7.99 -9.83 38.70
CA LEU A 526 -9.08 -9.31 37.89
C LEU A 526 -9.88 -8.33 38.75
N GLU A 527 -9.94 -7.07 38.33
CA GLU A 527 -10.74 -6.07 39.03
C GLU A 527 -12.22 -6.26 38.73
N ASN A 528 -13.09 -5.97 39.70
CA ASN A 528 -14.54 -5.87 39.51
C ASN A 528 -15.28 -7.12 39.00
N ILE A 529 -14.72 -8.33 39.16
CA ILE A 529 -15.46 -9.58 39.00
C ILE A 529 -16.28 -9.83 40.27
N TYR A 530 -17.36 -9.07 40.42
CA TYR A 530 -18.30 -9.25 41.52
C TYR A 530 -19.30 -10.36 41.19
N PHE A 531 -19.43 -11.30 42.12
CA PHE A 531 -20.52 -12.24 42.18
C PHE A 531 -21.57 -11.70 43.15
N GLU A 532 -22.85 -11.99 42.89
CA GLU A 532 -23.90 -11.75 43.89
C GLU A 532 -23.61 -12.53 45.19
N PHE A 533 -24.17 -12.07 46.31
CA PHE A 533 -24.05 -12.77 47.58
C PHE A 533 -24.53 -14.22 47.43
N ASP A 534 -23.74 -15.16 47.95
CA ASP A 534 -24.01 -16.61 47.84
C ASP A 534 -24.24 -17.11 46.40
N SER A 535 -23.58 -16.48 45.42
CA SER A 535 -23.78 -16.80 44.00
C SER A 535 -22.48 -17.12 43.27
N VAL A 536 -22.62 -18.01 42.27
CA VAL A 536 -21.63 -18.35 41.25
C VAL A 536 -21.98 -17.76 39.88
N ARG A 537 -23.07 -16.99 39.79
CA ARG A 537 -23.55 -16.38 38.56
C ARG A 537 -22.69 -15.18 38.19
N ILE A 538 -22.27 -15.13 36.93
CA ILE A 538 -21.54 -13.99 36.36
C ILE A 538 -22.53 -12.85 36.11
N THR A 539 -22.27 -11.70 36.72
CA THR A 539 -23.03 -10.48 36.49
C THR A 539 -22.63 -9.82 35.17
N SER A 540 -23.47 -8.92 34.65
CA SER A 540 -23.14 -8.16 33.43
C SER A 540 -21.90 -7.26 33.57
N VAL A 541 -21.57 -6.84 34.80
CA VAL A 541 -20.34 -6.09 35.10
C VAL A 541 -19.13 -7.03 35.07
N ALA A 542 -19.23 -8.20 35.71
CA ALA A 542 -18.19 -9.21 35.68
C ALA A 542 -17.92 -9.72 34.25
N ALA A 543 -18.97 -9.88 33.44
CA ALA A 543 -18.87 -10.26 32.03
C ALA A 543 -17.94 -9.31 31.24
N LYS A 544 -18.10 -7.99 31.39
CA LYS A 544 -17.25 -6.99 30.71
C LYS A 544 -15.77 -7.09 31.09
N GLU A 545 -15.46 -7.46 32.34
CA GLU A 545 -14.08 -7.67 32.77
C GLU A 545 -13.54 -9.02 32.29
N LEU A 546 -14.39 -10.06 32.25
CA LEU A 546 -14.04 -11.34 31.67
C LEU A 546 -13.81 -11.26 30.16
N ASP A 547 -14.54 -10.42 29.43
CA ASP A 547 -14.32 -10.18 27.99
C ASP A 547 -12.91 -9.64 27.72
N LYS A 548 -12.35 -8.84 28.64
CA LYS A 548 -10.94 -8.40 28.54
C LYS A 548 -9.98 -9.57 28.71
N LEU A 549 -10.28 -10.50 29.62
CA LEU A 549 -9.48 -11.72 29.79
C LEU A 549 -9.63 -12.66 28.60
N VAL A 550 -10.82 -12.80 28.02
CA VAL A 550 -11.06 -13.52 26.76
C VAL A 550 -10.16 -12.94 25.67
N GLN A 551 -10.19 -11.61 25.47
CA GLN A 551 -9.34 -10.97 24.47
C GLN A 551 -7.85 -11.18 24.73
N LEU A 552 -7.41 -11.11 26.00
CA LEU A 552 -6.02 -11.41 26.36
C LEU A 552 -5.64 -12.85 25.98
N LEU A 553 -6.52 -13.83 26.22
CA LEU A 553 -6.27 -15.23 25.89
C LEU A 553 -6.36 -15.54 24.38
N ILE A 554 -7.16 -14.77 23.63
CA ILE A 554 -7.18 -14.78 22.16
C ILE A 554 -5.87 -14.22 21.61
N ASP A 555 -5.42 -13.07 22.14
CA ASP A 555 -4.20 -12.39 21.70
C ASP A 555 -2.93 -13.17 22.10
N ASN A 556 -3.00 -14.05 23.10
CA ASN A 556 -1.90 -14.88 23.59
C ASN A 556 -2.30 -16.37 23.55
N PRO A 557 -2.40 -17.01 22.37
CA PRO A 557 -2.90 -18.38 22.23
C PRO A 557 -2.02 -19.45 22.91
N GLU A 558 -0.76 -19.14 23.19
CA GLU A 558 0.24 -20.04 23.75
C GLU A 558 0.17 -20.22 25.27
N ILE A 559 -0.49 -19.32 26.00
CA ILE A 559 -0.51 -19.37 27.46
C ILE A 559 -1.62 -20.30 27.98
N LYS A 560 -1.29 -21.05 29.02
CA LYS A 560 -2.22 -21.80 29.87
C LYS A 560 -2.35 -21.08 31.21
N ILE A 561 -3.57 -20.94 31.72
CA ILE A 561 -3.83 -20.22 32.97
C ILE A 561 -4.59 -21.07 33.99
N GLU A 562 -4.34 -20.78 35.27
CA GLU A 562 -5.22 -21.18 36.37
C GLU A 562 -6.09 -19.99 36.75
N MET A 563 -7.41 -20.18 36.76
CA MET A 563 -8.40 -19.27 37.33
C MET A 563 -8.59 -19.62 38.80
N GLY A 564 -8.18 -18.70 39.67
CA GLY A 564 -8.29 -18.81 41.13
C GLY A 564 -9.40 -17.92 41.68
N SER A 565 -10.23 -18.46 42.57
CA SER A 565 -11.22 -17.67 43.33
C SER A 565 -11.01 -17.83 44.82
N HIS A 566 -11.30 -16.77 45.58
CA HIS A 566 -11.10 -16.69 47.03
C HIS A 566 -12.37 -16.13 47.72
N THR A 567 -12.59 -16.51 48.97
CA THR A 567 -13.63 -15.94 49.83
C THR A 567 -13.01 -15.12 50.96
N ASP A 568 -13.85 -14.38 51.68
CA ASP A 568 -13.48 -13.90 53.00
C ASP A 568 -13.66 -15.02 54.05
N SER A 569 -13.52 -14.68 55.32
CA SER A 569 -13.65 -15.63 56.44
C SER A 569 -15.08 -15.78 56.98
N VAL A 570 -16.12 -15.38 56.23
CA VAL A 570 -17.52 -15.51 56.65
C VAL A 570 -18.09 -16.82 56.08
N GLY A 571 -18.36 -17.78 56.95
CA GLY A 571 -18.87 -19.11 56.57
C GLY A 571 -18.01 -20.24 57.14
N SER A 572 -18.36 -21.49 56.83
CA SER A 572 -17.49 -22.63 57.17
C SER A 572 -16.42 -22.81 56.08
N ASN A 573 -15.26 -23.36 56.45
CA ASN A 573 -14.16 -23.60 55.49
C ASN A 573 -14.63 -24.44 54.29
N THR A 574 -15.43 -25.49 54.53
CA THR A 574 -15.99 -26.34 53.46
C THR A 574 -16.89 -25.54 52.52
N TYR A 575 -17.77 -24.71 53.07
CA TYR A 575 -18.66 -23.87 52.27
C TYR A 575 -17.87 -22.84 51.45
N ASN A 576 -16.90 -22.17 52.08
CA ASN A 576 -16.02 -21.20 51.43
C ASN A 576 -15.20 -21.81 50.29
N TYR A 577 -14.71 -23.03 50.50
CA TYR A 577 -14.02 -23.80 49.46
C TYR A 577 -14.94 -24.11 48.28
N GLU A 578 -16.12 -24.70 48.50
CA GLU A 578 -17.07 -25.03 47.42
C GLU A 578 -17.56 -23.78 46.67
N LEU A 579 -17.86 -22.69 47.39
CA LEU A 579 -18.24 -21.42 46.79
C LEU A 579 -17.14 -20.86 45.88
N SER A 580 -15.90 -20.84 46.36
CA SER A 580 -14.77 -20.37 45.56
C SER A 580 -14.51 -21.26 44.35
N LYS A 581 -14.60 -22.58 44.51
CA LYS A 581 -14.45 -23.54 43.42
C LYS A 581 -15.52 -23.33 42.34
N GLY A 582 -16.78 -23.23 42.73
CA GLY A 582 -17.89 -22.97 41.81
C GLY A 582 -17.73 -21.64 41.05
N ARG A 583 -17.22 -20.58 41.70
CA ARG A 583 -16.90 -19.30 41.04
C ARG A 583 -15.79 -19.42 40.01
N ALA A 584 -14.71 -20.15 40.32
CA ALA A 584 -13.63 -20.42 39.38
C ALA A 584 -14.12 -21.25 38.18
N GLU A 585 -14.94 -22.26 38.41
CA GLU A 585 -15.54 -23.10 37.35
C GLU A 585 -16.50 -22.31 36.46
N SER A 586 -17.36 -21.46 37.04
CA SER A 586 -18.22 -20.56 36.26
C SER A 586 -17.41 -19.60 35.40
N THR A 587 -16.30 -19.09 35.91
CA THR A 587 -15.40 -18.22 35.14
C THR A 587 -14.77 -18.98 33.97
N VAL A 588 -14.25 -20.20 34.20
CA VAL A 588 -13.70 -21.04 33.13
C VAL A 588 -14.76 -21.36 32.07
N ARG A 589 -15.97 -21.74 32.49
CA ARG A 589 -17.08 -22.01 31.57
C ARG A 589 -17.39 -20.79 30.70
N TYR A 590 -17.42 -19.59 31.27
CA TYR A 590 -17.59 -18.36 30.50
C TYR A 590 -16.50 -18.19 29.44
N LEU A 591 -15.23 -18.38 29.79
CA LEU A 591 -14.12 -18.28 28.84
C LEU A 591 -14.24 -19.33 27.70
N VAL A 592 -14.68 -20.55 28.01
CA VAL A 592 -14.91 -21.61 27.01
C VAL A 592 -16.07 -21.29 26.08
N GLU A 593 -17.18 -20.78 26.61
CA GLU A 593 -18.33 -20.33 25.82
C GLU A 593 -17.96 -19.20 24.84
N HIS A 594 -16.90 -18.44 25.14
CA HIS A 594 -16.35 -17.38 24.29
C HIS A 594 -15.14 -17.84 23.45
N GLY A 595 -14.96 -19.15 23.27
CA GLY A 595 -14.03 -19.73 22.30
C GLY A 595 -12.63 -20.06 22.82
N ILE A 596 -12.37 -19.94 24.13
CA ILE A 596 -11.08 -20.36 24.70
C ILE A 596 -11.08 -21.88 24.93
N SER A 597 -10.06 -22.58 24.42
CA SER A 597 -9.93 -24.02 24.62
C SER A 597 -9.84 -24.39 26.11
N GLN A 598 -10.67 -25.36 26.54
CA GLN A 598 -10.69 -25.90 27.91
C GLN A 598 -9.31 -26.40 28.36
N GLU A 599 -8.48 -26.92 27.45
CA GLU A 599 -7.14 -27.43 27.78
C GLU A 599 -6.19 -26.33 28.29
N ARG A 600 -6.49 -25.07 27.96
CA ARG A 600 -5.73 -23.89 28.37
C ARG A 600 -6.16 -23.35 29.73
N LEU A 601 -7.19 -23.94 30.34
CA LEU A 601 -7.85 -23.40 31.53
C LEU A 601 -7.86 -24.43 32.66
N THR A 602 -7.59 -23.97 33.87
CA THR A 602 -7.72 -24.78 35.09
C THR A 602 -8.45 -23.95 36.15
N ALA A 603 -9.56 -24.45 36.69
CA ALA A 603 -10.29 -23.78 37.77
C ALA A 603 -9.76 -24.23 39.14
N ARG A 604 -9.60 -23.29 40.08
CA ARG A 604 -9.20 -23.59 41.46
C ARG A 604 -9.92 -22.70 42.48
N GLY A 605 -10.58 -23.34 43.44
CA GLY A 605 -11.08 -22.68 44.64
C GLY A 605 -10.02 -22.68 45.74
N TYR A 606 -9.86 -21.56 46.44
CA TYR A 606 -8.95 -21.41 47.57
C TYR A 606 -9.65 -21.18 48.91
N GLY A 607 -10.98 -21.02 48.91
CA GLY A 607 -11.73 -20.62 50.10
C GLY A 607 -11.12 -19.39 50.76
N GLU A 608 -10.99 -19.44 52.08
CA GLU A 608 -10.38 -18.37 52.90
C GLU A 608 -8.89 -18.58 53.19
N GLU A 609 -8.25 -19.62 52.64
CA GLU A 609 -6.92 -20.08 53.04
C GLU A 609 -5.77 -19.13 52.62
N LYS A 610 -6.04 -18.22 51.67
CA LYS A 610 -5.04 -17.29 51.11
C LYS A 610 -5.50 -15.84 51.18
N PRO A 611 -5.67 -15.28 52.40
CA PRO A 611 -6.08 -13.89 52.58
C PRO A 611 -4.94 -12.95 52.17
N ILE A 612 -5.27 -11.87 51.46
CA ILE A 612 -4.35 -10.79 51.10
C ILE A 612 -4.50 -9.56 52.00
N ALA A 613 -5.57 -9.53 52.80
CA ALA A 613 -5.81 -8.55 53.85
C ALA A 613 -6.41 -9.23 55.08
N ARG A 614 -6.27 -8.62 56.26
CA ARG A 614 -6.88 -9.17 57.49
C ARG A 614 -8.40 -9.06 57.40
N ASN A 615 -9.12 -10.15 57.65
CA ASN A 615 -10.60 -10.14 57.74
C ASN A 615 -11.13 -9.42 59.00
N THR A 616 -10.27 -9.22 60.00
CA THR A 616 -10.56 -8.46 61.23
C THR A 616 -9.52 -7.36 61.47
N ASN A 617 -9.92 -6.33 62.20
CA ASN A 617 -9.03 -5.27 62.67
C ASN A 617 -8.12 -5.81 63.80
N PRO A 618 -7.05 -5.09 64.17
CA PRO A 618 -6.18 -5.50 65.28
C PRO A 618 -6.89 -5.69 66.62
N ASP A 619 -8.03 -5.02 66.84
CA ASP A 619 -8.87 -5.13 68.04
C ASP A 619 -9.89 -6.30 67.98
N GLY A 620 -9.85 -7.11 66.92
CA GLY A 620 -10.75 -8.24 66.71
C GLY A 620 -12.11 -7.86 66.11
N THR A 621 -12.39 -6.57 65.90
CA THR A 621 -13.61 -6.14 65.22
C THR A 621 -13.57 -6.48 63.73
N ASP A 622 -14.75 -6.48 63.11
CA ASP A 622 -14.88 -6.74 61.68
C ASP A 622 -14.07 -5.75 60.82
N ASN A 623 -13.36 -6.26 59.81
CA ASN A 623 -12.72 -5.44 58.78
C ASN A 623 -13.39 -5.65 57.41
N PRO A 624 -14.49 -4.91 57.11
CA PRO A 624 -15.19 -5.02 55.84
C PRO A 624 -14.30 -4.78 54.61
N LYS A 625 -13.34 -3.86 54.69
CA LYS A 625 -12.41 -3.55 53.59
C LYS A 625 -11.47 -4.72 53.30
N GLY A 626 -10.92 -5.34 54.36
CA GLY A 626 -10.05 -6.50 54.20
C GLY A 626 -10.80 -7.71 53.65
N ARG A 627 -12.01 -7.98 54.12
CA ARG A 627 -12.87 -9.03 53.55
C ARG A 627 -13.18 -8.78 52.08
N ASP A 628 -13.46 -7.54 51.70
CA ASP A 628 -13.71 -7.18 50.31
C ASP A 628 -12.51 -7.45 49.41
N MET A 629 -11.30 -7.13 49.88
CA MET A 629 -10.07 -7.48 49.15
C MET A 629 -9.88 -9.00 49.01
N ASN A 630 -10.28 -9.79 50.02
CA ASN A 630 -10.16 -11.24 50.01
C ASN A 630 -11.17 -11.91 49.07
N ARG A 631 -12.37 -11.32 48.88
CA ARG A 631 -13.36 -11.74 47.88
C ARG A 631 -12.90 -11.35 46.48
N ARG A 632 -12.00 -12.15 45.90
CA ARG A 632 -11.37 -11.84 44.61
C ARG A 632 -11.28 -13.04 43.69
N THR A 633 -11.17 -12.74 42.41
CA THR A 633 -10.75 -13.68 41.36
C THR A 633 -9.43 -13.21 40.80
N GLU A 634 -8.53 -14.16 40.55
CA GLU A 634 -7.22 -13.93 39.98
C GLU A 634 -6.92 -15.02 38.95
N PHE A 635 -5.95 -14.76 38.08
CA PHE A 635 -5.38 -15.80 37.25
C PHE A 635 -3.88 -15.82 37.37
N LYS A 636 -3.26 -16.98 37.09
CA LYS A 636 -1.81 -17.09 36.96
C LYS A 636 -1.45 -17.91 35.74
N ILE A 637 -0.33 -17.59 35.12
CA ILE A 637 0.18 -18.33 33.97
C ILE A 637 0.85 -19.60 34.47
N LEU A 638 0.36 -20.75 34.02
CA LEU A 638 0.90 -22.07 34.39
C LEU A 638 2.00 -22.53 33.44
N GLU A 639 1.82 -22.24 32.15
CA GLU A 639 2.65 -22.76 31.07
C GLU A 639 2.58 -21.80 29.89
N VAL A 640 3.67 -21.73 29.15
CA VAL A 640 3.76 -21.09 27.84
C VAL A 640 4.16 -22.19 26.87
N ARG A 641 3.25 -22.60 25.99
CA ARG A 641 3.59 -23.58 24.96
C ARG A 641 4.59 -22.92 23.99
N GLU A 642 5.58 -23.67 23.52
CA GLU A 642 6.44 -23.16 22.45
C GLU A 642 5.56 -22.79 21.25
N ARG A 643 5.77 -21.59 20.70
CA ARG A 643 5.25 -21.27 19.38
C ARG A 643 5.80 -22.33 18.45
N VAL A 644 4.95 -23.23 17.97
CA VAL A 644 5.11 -23.73 16.61
C VAL A 644 4.92 -22.50 15.76
N LYS A 645 6.01 -21.74 15.54
CA LYS A 645 6.00 -20.72 14.51
C LYS A 645 5.52 -21.49 13.28
N PRO A 646 4.47 -21.04 12.55
CA PRO A 646 4.39 -21.49 11.18
C PRO A 646 5.79 -21.24 10.64
N VAL A 647 6.44 -22.32 10.20
CA VAL A 647 7.57 -22.18 9.31
C VAL A 647 7.04 -21.18 8.30
N GLU A 648 7.65 -19.99 8.22
CA GLU A 648 7.51 -19.22 7.00
C GLU A 648 7.94 -20.24 5.97
N GLU A 649 6.98 -20.84 5.26
CA GLU A 649 7.28 -21.51 4.02
C GLU A 649 7.99 -20.40 3.25
N GLU A 650 9.32 -20.44 3.25
CA GLU A 650 10.02 -20.44 1.99
C GLU A 650 9.25 -21.46 1.16
N VAL A 651 8.23 -20.95 0.46
CA VAL A 651 7.76 -21.57 -0.76
C VAL A 651 8.97 -21.46 -1.67
N GLU A 652 9.96 -22.33 -1.45
CA GLU A 652 10.76 -22.81 -2.54
C GLU A 652 9.71 -23.30 -3.54
N PRO A 653 9.61 -22.69 -4.72
CA PRO A 653 8.72 -23.22 -5.73
C PRO A 653 9.17 -24.66 -5.93
N GLU A 654 8.32 -25.61 -5.57
CA GLU A 654 8.54 -27.03 -5.84
C GLU A 654 8.61 -27.14 -7.36
N PHE A 655 9.84 -27.06 -7.87
CA PHE A 655 10.13 -27.12 -9.27
C PHE A 655 10.01 -28.61 -9.63
N ASP A 656 8.82 -28.99 -10.12
CA ASP A 656 8.55 -30.29 -10.71
C ASP A 656 9.43 -30.44 -11.98
N GLU A 657 10.69 -30.85 -11.78
CA GLU A 657 11.67 -31.08 -12.85
C GLU A 657 11.26 -32.23 -13.80
N ASP A 658 10.22 -33.01 -13.48
CA ASP A 658 9.87 -34.23 -14.22
C ASP A 658 8.67 -34.08 -15.17
N LYS A 659 8.05 -32.90 -15.26
CA LYS A 659 6.93 -32.66 -16.20
C LYS A 659 7.34 -32.28 -17.63
N TYR A 660 8.64 -32.15 -17.93
CA TYR A 660 9.11 -31.76 -19.27
C TYR A 660 9.88 -32.83 -20.06
N PHE A 661 10.00 -34.06 -19.54
CA PHE A 661 10.59 -35.18 -20.29
C PHE A 661 9.78 -36.46 -20.19
N LYS A 662 8.57 -36.47 -20.75
CA LYS A 662 8.02 -37.70 -21.35
C LYS A 662 8.11 -37.60 -22.86
N LYS A 663 9.08 -38.33 -23.39
CA LYS A 663 9.12 -38.74 -24.80
C LYS A 663 7.85 -39.52 -25.10
N ASP A 664 7.23 -39.19 -26.22
CA ASP A 664 6.31 -40.07 -26.93
C ASP A 664 6.95 -41.46 -27.09
N GLY A 665 6.18 -42.49 -26.77
CA GLY A 665 6.58 -43.89 -26.91
C GLY A 665 5.43 -44.82 -26.51
N GLY A 666 4.55 -45.11 -27.47
CA GLY A 666 3.43 -46.04 -27.34
C GLY A 666 2.27 -45.68 -28.25
#